data_AF-A0A523IHZ2-F1
#
_entry.id   AF-A0A523IHZ2-F1
#
_cell.length_a   1.000
_cell.length_b   1.000
_cell.length_c   1.000
_cell.angle_alpha   90.00
_cell.angle_beta   90.00
_cell.angle_gamma   90.00
#
_symmetry.space_group_name_H-M   'P 1'
#
loop_
_entity.id
_entity.type
_entity.pdbx_description
1 polymer ?
#
loop_
_entity_poly.entity_id
_entity_poly.type
_entity_poly.pdbx_seq_one_letter_code
_entity_poly.pdbx_strand_id
1 'polypeptide(L)'
;MSKVVKTKSPQRTSERRAEIDLSLIIVNYNVKEFLEQCLISVQKALKGISAEILVIDNSSADGSAELLRQEFPDLRLTLNSRNVGFAKASNQGLQIARGKFIALLNPDTLVQENTFSKMLDFFRDRPKIGMLGCKILNPDGSLQLACRRSFPKPWVAFTKLSGLSYLFPKSKLFGKYNLTYLDPDDSHEVDAISGSFMMIRREVLEDVGDLDESFFMYGEDLDWCFRTREKGWQVVYFPETQIIHFKGESSKRAHFDNLKQFYIAMELFVKKHFKQKYFFMPYWLLRGAIWFRAGISLFIKLTGYLAVPLLDIVLFGLSLILGVLIRFGNLTDLPPFIPVIIFYSLIWVMFLKLFGCYDREEFSFSKAAIAVLVGFLVNTSLTFFFKQYAFSRVVVLVGSVFSLIIVPGWRLLIKELSRTRFSLFGGRFSEAFFAKNTIIVGDLKSGEKLVEKFNSQIDSDYKISGLVSTNGRHTGKNVAGVPVLGTFEDINFIIREHGVQEVIFSTHDLSYDQILGVMSRTRKQRVNFNLIPSNLDVIIGKASIDRISHVPLLEIDYKLHQTPYRVLKRMFDFTLAFVILTLSLPLFLYKKFLTSQKIQKKFVYGEKNQRVLLYQFAGSESQTSNKLPYLWAILKGDVSFVGKELIEVSDDFSPTEEKPDLKPGLTGLQQINRHKHITEEDKSRYPLYYIKNYSLFLDMEILFKAFFQNRNRHD
;
A
#
# COMPACT_ATOMS: atom_id res chain seq x y z
N MET A 1 37.96 -17.81 -47.59
CA MET A 1 36.67 -18.41 -48.02
C MET A 1 36.11 -19.26 -46.88
N SER A 2 35.21 -18.71 -46.06
CA SER A 2 34.31 -19.52 -45.23
C SER A 2 32.94 -18.84 -45.25
N LYS A 3 31.97 -19.52 -45.87
CA LYS A 3 30.60 -19.03 -46.01
C LYS A 3 29.91 -19.14 -44.64
N VAL A 4 29.64 -18.01 -44.01
CA VAL A 4 28.74 -17.93 -42.86
C VAL A 4 27.33 -18.25 -43.37
N VAL A 5 26.83 -19.43 -43.02
CA VAL A 5 25.46 -19.86 -43.27
C VAL A 5 24.54 -18.99 -42.42
N LYS A 6 23.83 -18.06 -43.07
CA LYS A 6 22.67 -17.38 -42.48
C LYS A 6 21.56 -18.41 -42.27
N THR A 7 21.35 -18.82 -41.02
CA THR A 7 20.13 -19.54 -40.63
C THR A 7 18.93 -18.63 -40.84
N LYS A 8 18.15 -18.90 -41.88
CA LYS A 8 16.84 -18.28 -42.11
C LYS A 8 15.93 -18.66 -40.94
N SER A 9 15.30 -17.65 -40.32
CA SER A 9 14.14 -17.84 -39.46
C SER A 9 13.04 -18.62 -40.23
N PRO A 10 12.28 -19.50 -39.58
CA PRO A 10 11.24 -20.26 -40.27
C PRO A 10 10.22 -19.27 -40.85
N GLN A 11 10.01 -19.35 -42.17
CA GLN A 11 8.94 -18.61 -42.86
C GLN A 11 7.61 -18.99 -42.21
N ARG A 12 6.97 -18.03 -41.53
CA ARG A 12 5.57 -18.15 -41.11
C ARG A 12 4.75 -18.32 -42.39
N THR A 13 4.18 -19.50 -42.59
CA THR A 13 3.28 -19.82 -43.71
C THR A 13 2.08 -18.87 -43.69
N SER A 14 1.94 -18.07 -44.72
CA SER A 14 0.94 -17.01 -44.91
C SER A 14 -0.49 -17.52 -45.21
N GLU A 15 -0.79 -18.79 -44.90
CA GLU A 15 -2.02 -19.46 -45.38
C GLU A 15 -3.09 -19.69 -44.31
N ARG A 16 -2.85 -19.37 -43.03
CA ARG A 16 -3.94 -19.28 -42.05
C ARG A 16 -4.62 -17.92 -42.16
N ARG A 17 -5.67 -17.83 -42.99
CA ARG A 17 -6.60 -16.70 -43.01
C ARG A 17 -7.04 -16.36 -41.58
N ALA A 18 -7.03 -15.07 -41.23
CA ALA A 18 -7.53 -14.58 -39.95
C ALA A 18 -9.04 -14.84 -39.87
N GLU A 19 -9.45 -15.84 -39.07
CA GLU A 19 -10.86 -16.19 -38.81
C GLU A 19 -11.53 -15.23 -37.82
N ILE A 20 -10.74 -14.40 -37.12
CA ILE A 20 -11.21 -13.49 -36.07
C ILE A 20 -10.63 -12.08 -36.26
N ASP A 21 -11.35 -11.06 -35.81
CA ASP A 21 -10.96 -9.66 -36.01
C ASP A 21 -9.84 -9.24 -35.07
N LEU A 22 -9.88 -9.68 -33.79
CA LEU A 22 -8.99 -9.19 -32.75
C LEU A 22 -8.47 -10.30 -31.82
N SER A 23 -7.15 -10.36 -31.60
CA SER A 23 -6.56 -11.13 -30.49
C SER A 23 -6.09 -10.21 -29.39
N LEU A 24 -6.57 -10.40 -28.16
CA LEU A 24 -6.06 -9.70 -26.99
C LEU A 24 -5.00 -10.54 -26.30
N ILE A 25 -3.89 -9.90 -25.92
CA ILE A 25 -2.80 -10.54 -25.18
C ILE A 25 -2.63 -9.77 -23.88
N ILE A 26 -2.78 -10.47 -22.76
CA ILE A 26 -2.62 -9.95 -21.40
C ILE A 26 -1.53 -10.76 -20.70
N VAL A 27 -0.46 -10.09 -20.29
CA VAL A 27 0.60 -10.70 -19.48
C VAL A 27 0.30 -10.45 -18.01
N ASN A 28 0.01 -11.51 -17.25
CA ASN A 28 -0.30 -11.42 -15.83
C ASN A 28 0.92 -11.74 -14.96
N TYR A 29 1.09 -11.00 -13.85
CA TYR A 29 2.04 -11.34 -12.80
C TYR A 29 1.55 -10.79 -11.45
N ASN A 30 1.10 -11.70 -10.58
CA ASN A 30 0.66 -11.41 -9.22
C ASN A 30 -0.35 -10.25 -9.11
N VAL A 31 -1.35 -10.13 -9.99
CA VAL A 31 -2.38 -9.08 -9.90
C VAL A 31 -3.81 -9.61 -10.13
N LYS A 32 -4.16 -10.74 -9.50
CA LYS A 32 -5.45 -11.43 -9.60
C LYS A 32 -6.66 -10.51 -9.63
N GLU A 33 -6.79 -9.61 -8.65
CA GLU A 33 -8.00 -8.79 -8.52
C GLU A 33 -8.12 -7.75 -9.66
N PHE A 34 -6.99 -7.20 -10.11
CA PHE A 34 -6.96 -6.28 -11.24
C PHE A 34 -7.22 -7.02 -12.56
N LEU A 35 -6.65 -8.21 -12.73
CA LEU A 35 -6.83 -9.04 -13.91
C LEU A 35 -8.30 -9.40 -14.11
N GLU A 36 -9.00 -9.79 -13.03
CA GLU A 36 -10.43 -10.10 -13.08
C GLU A 36 -11.24 -8.93 -13.64
N GLN A 37 -11.03 -7.72 -13.12
CA GLN A 37 -11.74 -6.53 -13.57
C GLN A 37 -11.36 -6.11 -14.99
N CYS A 38 -10.09 -6.27 -15.35
CA CYS A 38 -9.63 -6.10 -16.72
C CYS A 38 -10.41 -7.01 -17.66
N LEU A 39 -10.49 -8.32 -17.36
CA LEU A 39 -11.20 -9.29 -18.19
C LEU A 39 -12.71 -9.02 -18.28
N ILE A 40 -13.35 -8.64 -17.18
CA ILE A 40 -14.77 -8.23 -17.18
C ILE A 40 -15.00 -7.03 -18.10
N SER A 41 -14.15 -5.99 -17.99
CA SER A 41 -14.26 -4.81 -18.85
C SER A 41 -13.99 -5.14 -20.34
N VAL A 42 -13.02 -6.03 -20.59
CA VAL A 42 -12.68 -6.53 -21.92
C VAL A 42 -13.83 -7.30 -22.55
N GLN A 43 -14.45 -8.24 -21.84
CA GLN A 43 -15.58 -9.02 -22.36
C GLN A 43 -16.75 -8.12 -22.76
N LYS A 44 -17.05 -7.09 -21.95
CA LYS A 44 -18.07 -6.07 -22.31
C LYS A 44 -17.67 -5.30 -23.57
N ALA A 45 -16.41 -4.90 -23.68
CA ALA A 45 -15.89 -4.15 -24.83
C ALA A 45 -15.74 -4.98 -26.13
N LEU A 46 -15.77 -6.31 -26.03
CA LEU A 46 -15.72 -7.23 -27.16
C LEU A 46 -17.09 -7.60 -27.73
N LYS A 47 -18.18 -7.10 -27.15
CA LYS A 47 -19.53 -7.43 -27.62
C LYS A 47 -19.71 -7.06 -29.09
N GLY A 48 -20.01 -8.06 -29.92
CA GLY A 48 -20.18 -7.89 -31.37
C GLY A 48 -18.88 -7.88 -32.19
N ILE A 49 -17.74 -8.20 -31.58
CA ILE A 49 -16.44 -8.33 -32.24
C ILE A 49 -16.01 -9.80 -32.19
N SER A 50 -15.58 -10.36 -33.33
CA SER A 50 -14.99 -11.69 -33.35
C SER A 50 -13.58 -11.63 -32.74
N ALA A 51 -13.40 -12.15 -31.52
CA ALA A 51 -12.16 -12.00 -30.79
C ALA A 51 -11.76 -13.22 -29.97
N GLU A 52 -10.46 -13.32 -29.64
CA GLU A 52 -9.93 -14.25 -28.66
C GLU A 52 -9.15 -13.50 -27.56
N ILE A 53 -9.15 -14.05 -26.35
CA ILE A 53 -8.40 -13.52 -25.21
C ILE A 53 -7.30 -14.53 -24.85
N LEU A 54 -6.05 -14.08 -24.88
CA LEU A 54 -4.85 -14.84 -24.55
C LEU A 54 -4.26 -14.29 -23.26
N VAL A 55 -4.25 -15.08 -22.19
CA VAL A 55 -3.61 -14.70 -20.93
C VAL A 55 -2.33 -15.50 -20.75
N ILE A 56 -1.21 -14.80 -20.58
CA ILE A 56 0.09 -15.39 -20.29
C ILE A 56 0.41 -15.12 -18.83
N ASP A 57 0.24 -16.12 -17.97
CA ASP A 57 0.60 -16.01 -16.55
C ASP A 57 2.10 -16.21 -16.36
N ASN A 58 2.76 -15.22 -15.80
CA ASN A 58 4.21 -15.16 -15.70
C ASN A 58 4.73 -15.71 -14.36
N SER A 59 4.20 -16.87 -13.93
CA SER A 59 4.48 -17.52 -12.65
C SER A 59 3.91 -16.76 -11.44
N SER A 60 2.60 -16.49 -11.46
CA SER A 60 1.89 -15.86 -10.35
C SER A 60 1.63 -16.86 -9.19
N ALA A 61 1.58 -16.34 -7.97
CA ALA A 61 1.33 -17.11 -6.74
C ALA A 61 0.09 -16.62 -5.96
N ASP A 62 -0.70 -15.71 -6.55
CA ASP A 62 -1.84 -15.04 -5.92
C ASP A 62 -3.20 -15.70 -6.20
N GLY A 63 -3.19 -16.90 -6.79
CA GLY A 63 -4.40 -17.63 -7.15
C GLY A 63 -5.09 -17.12 -8.42
N SER A 64 -4.40 -16.34 -9.26
CA SER A 64 -4.92 -15.84 -10.54
C SER A 64 -5.15 -16.97 -11.55
N ALA A 65 -4.26 -17.96 -11.64
CA ALA A 65 -4.43 -19.09 -12.55
C ALA A 65 -5.69 -19.90 -12.23
N GLU A 66 -6.00 -20.12 -10.95
CA GLU A 66 -7.20 -20.82 -10.49
C GLU A 66 -8.46 -20.02 -10.82
N LEU A 67 -8.45 -18.71 -10.57
CA LEU A 67 -9.54 -17.80 -10.94
C LEU A 67 -9.85 -17.89 -12.43
N LEU A 68 -8.83 -17.81 -13.29
CA LEU A 68 -9.02 -17.83 -14.74
C LEU A 68 -9.66 -19.14 -15.23
N ARG A 69 -9.29 -20.28 -14.63
CA ARG A 69 -9.89 -21.57 -14.97
C ARG A 69 -11.35 -21.69 -14.54
N GLN A 70 -11.74 -21.03 -13.45
CA GLN A 70 -13.08 -21.12 -12.87
C GLN A 70 -14.06 -20.13 -13.52
N GLU A 71 -13.66 -18.86 -13.61
CA GLU A 71 -14.55 -17.75 -13.99
C GLU A 71 -14.47 -17.38 -15.48
N PHE A 72 -13.39 -17.78 -16.17
CA PHE A 72 -13.15 -17.42 -17.57
C PHE A 72 -12.74 -18.64 -18.42
N PRO A 73 -13.56 -19.70 -18.51
CA PRO A 73 -13.17 -20.94 -19.20
C PRO A 73 -12.90 -20.77 -20.70
N ASP A 74 -13.48 -19.75 -21.33
CA ASP A 74 -13.38 -19.52 -22.78
C ASP A 74 -12.07 -18.83 -23.22
N LEU A 75 -11.26 -18.32 -22.29
CA LEU A 75 -9.96 -17.70 -22.62
C LEU A 75 -8.84 -18.75 -22.76
N ARG A 76 -7.80 -18.40 -23.51
CA ARG A 76 -6.62 -19.26 -23.69
C ARG A 76 -5.54 -18.86 -22.69
N LEU A 77 -5.32 -19.71 -21.69
CA LEU A 77 -4.32 -19.52 -20.63
C LEU A 77 -3.01 -20.25 -20.94
N THR A 78 -1.88 -19.55 -20.86
CA THR A 78 -0.53 -20.13 -20.87
C THR A 78 0.16 -19.83 -19.54
N LEU A 79 0.73 -20.85 -18.89
CA LEU A 79 1.41 -20.72 -17.60
C LEU A 79 2.92 -20.86 -17.78
N ASN A 80 3.67 -19.85 -17.36
CA ASN A 80 5.12 -19.93 -17.27
C ASN A 80 5.56 -20.48 -15.91
N SER A 81 6.64 -21.28 -15.91
CA SER A 81 7.25 -21.81 -14.68
C SER A 81 8.10 -20.79 -13.91
N ARG A 82 8.41 -19.66 -14.54
CA ARG A 82 9.16 -18.54 -13.96
C ARG A 82 8.75 -17.24 -14.64
N ASN A 83 9.00 -16.11 -13.99
CA ASN A 83 8.83 -14.80 -14.62
C ASN A 83 9.90 -14.59 -15.70
N VAL A 84 9.50 -14.61 -16.98
CA VAL A 84 10.39 -14.46 -18.13
C VAL A 84 10.52 -13.01 -18.64
N GLY A 85 9.91 -12.06 -17.95
CA GLY A 85 9.80 -10.66 -18.40
C GLY A 85 8.61 -10.42 -19.32
N PHE A 86 8.29 -9.15 -19.54
CA PHE A 86 7.12 -8.72 -20.30
C PHE A 86 7.27 -9.00 -21.80
N ALA A 87 8.39 -8.61 -22.43
CA ALA A 87 8.56 -8.79 -23.89
C ALA A 87 8.45 -10.26 -24.31
N LYS A 88 9.13 -11.14 -23.56
CA LYS A 88 9.12 -12.58 -23.84
C LYS A 88 7.74 -13.22 -23.60
N ALA A 89 7.05 -12.85 -22.52
CA ALA A 89 5.70 -13.33 -22.25
C ALA A 89 4.71 -12.83 -23.32
N SER A 90 4.78 -11.56 -23.71
CA SER A 90 3.98 -11.00 -24.80
C SER A 90 4.24 -11.72 -26.12
N ASN A 91 5.49 -12.04 -26.44
CA ASN A 91 5.85 -12.81 -27.62
C ASN A 91 5.23 -14.21 -27.65
N GLN A 92 5.11 -14.89 -26.52
CA GLN A 92 4.42 -16.19 -26.44
C GLN A 92 2.95 -16.06 -26.88
N GLY A 93 2.27 -14.99 -26.45
CA GLY A 93 0.92 -14.64 -26.91
C GLY A 93 0.89 -14.30 -28.40
N LEU A 94 1.84 -13.49 -28.87
CA LEU A 94 1.93 -13.08 -30.28
C LEU A 94 2.08 -14.27 -31.24
N GLN A 95 2.82 -15.32 -30.84
CA GLN A 95 2.98 -16.52 -31.68
C GLN A 95 1.67 -17.28 -31.90
N ILE A 96 0.77 -17.28 -30.91
CA ILE A 96 -0.45 -18.10 -30.94
C ILE A 96 -1.71 -17.31 -31.30
N ALA A 97 -1.58 -15.99 -31.46
CA ALA A 97 -2.63 -15.06 -31.84
C ALA A 97 -3.04 -15.21 -33.30
N ARG A 98 -4.35 -15.23 -33.57
CA ARG A 98 -4.97 -15.49 -34.88
C ARG A 98 -5.68 -14.28 -35.50
N GLY A 99 -5.90 -13.22 -34.72
CA GLY A 99 -6.69 -12.06 -35.13
C GLY A 99 -6.02 -11.16 -36.15
N LYS A 100 -6.82 -10.52 -37.01
CA LYS A 100 -6.36 -9.53 -37.99
C LYS A 100 -5.67 -8.33 -37.32
N PHE A 101 -6.18 -7.95 -36.15
CA PHE A 101 -5.57 -7.00 -35.23
C PHE A 101 -5.18 -7.70 -33.93
N ILE A 102 -4.18 -7.14 -33.25
CA ILE A 102 -3.66 -7.65 -31.99
C ILE A 102 -3.66 -6.48 -31.00
N ALA A 103 -4.22 -6.68 -29.81
CA ALA A 103 -4.13 -5.72 -28.73
C ALA A 103 -3.28 -6.27 -27.58
N LEU A 104 -2.18 -5.60 -27.27
CA LEU A 104 -1.47 -5.79 -26.01
C LEU A 104 -2.16 -4.94 -24.94
N LEU A 105 -2.52 -5.57 -23.82
CA LEU A 105 -3.22 -4.92 -22.73
C LEU A 105 -2.61 -5.35 -21.40
N ASN A 106 -2.30 -4.38 -20.54
CA ASN A 106 -1.85 -4.70 -19.19
C ASN A 106 -3.00 -5.25 -18.32
N PRO A 107 -2.71 -6.15 -17.36
CA PRO A 107 -3.71 -6.75 -16.49
C PRO A 107 -4.32 -5.77 -15.48
N ASP A 108 -3.67 -4.62 -15.24
CA ASP A 108 -4.11 -3.55 -14.35
C ASP A 108 -4.80 -2.40 -15.09
N THR A 109 -5.70 -2.75 -16.02
CA THR A 109 -6.44 -1.79 -16.86
C THR A 109 -7.94 -2.00 -16.83
N LEU A 110 -8.69 -0.93 -17.16
CA LEU A 110 -10.14 -0.98 -17.42
C LEU A 110 -10.42 -0.27 -18.73
N VAL A 111 -11.13 -0.95 -19.63
CA VAL A 111 -11.44 -0.45 -20.97
C VAL A 111 -12.89 0.04 -21.07
N GLN A 112 -13.15 1.06 -21.89
CA GLN A 112 -14.51 1.45 -22.28
C GLN A 112 -15.15 0.39 -23.17
N GLU A 113 -16.47 0.25 -23.11
CA GLU A 113 -17.24 -0.69 -23.92
C GLU A 113 -17.07 -0.47 -25.44
N ASN A 114 -16.78 0.76 -25.87
CA ASN A 114 -16.57 1.10 -27.28
C ASN A 114 -15.08 1.14 -27.70
N THR A 115 -14.16 0.71 -26.83
CA THR A 115 -12.71 0.84 -27.09
C THR A 115 -12.29 0.11 -28.36
N PHE A 116 -12.61 -1.18 -28.44
CA PHE A 116 -12.15 -2.01 -29.54
C PHE A 116 -12.90 -1.71 -30.84
N SER A 117 -14.21 -1.45 -30.78
CA SER A 117 -15.00 -1.10 -31.97
C SER A 117 -14.51 0.20 -32.61
N LYS A 118 -14.34 1.28 -31.83
CA LYS A 118 -13.82 2.56 -32.34
C LYS A 118 -12.43 2.41 -32.96
N MET A 119 -11.55 1.60 -32.37
CA MET A 119 -10.22 1.39 -32.92
C MET A 119 -10.23 0.58 -34.21
N LEU A 120 -11.03 -0.49 -34.28
CA LEU A 120 -11.20 -1.29 -35.49
C LEU A 120 -11.78 -0.45 -36.64
N ASP A 121 -12.77 0.40 -36.33
CA ASP A 121 -13.33 1.34 -37.30
C ASP A 121 -12.28 2.37 -37.75
N PHE A 122 -11.46 2.87 -36.85
CA PHE A 122 -10.38 3.81 -37.19
C PHE A 122 -9.34 3.19 -38.13
N PHE A 123 -9.07 1.89 -37.99
CA PHE A 123 -8.17 1.13 -38.88
C PHE A 123 -8.75 0.83 -40.27
N ARG A 124 -10.08 0.78 -40.43
CA ARG A 124 -10.78 0.26 -41.62
C ARG A 124 -10.33 0.96 -42.91
N ASP A 125 -10.26 2.30 -42.87
CA ASP A 125 -9.97 3.13 -44.04
C ASP A 125 -8.56 3.75 -44.00
N ARG A 126 -7.69 3.25 -43.12
CA ARG A 126 -6.35 3.82 -42.88
C ARG A 126 -5.27 2.74 -42.90
N PRO A 127 -4.92 2.21 -44.09
CA PRO A 127 -3.96 1.11 -44.22
C PRO A 127 -2.54 1.49 -43.78
N LYS A 128 -2.16 2.77 -43.83
CA LYS A 128 -0.83 3.23 -43.37
C LYS A 128 -0.64 3.20 -41.85
N ILE A 129 -1.74 3.14 -41.09
CA ILE A 129 -1.68 3.05 -39.64
C ILE A 129 -1.37 1.62 -39.25
N GLY A 130 -0.22 1.45 -38.61
CA GLY A 130 0.26 0.17 -38.10
C GLY A 130 -0.08 -0.05 -36.63
N MET A 131 -0.04 1.02 -35.82
CA MET A 131 -0.26 0.95 -34.37
C MET A 131 -1.15 2.09 -33.87
N LEU A 132 -2.06 1.77 -32.95
CA LEU A 132 -2.93 2.70 -32.23
C LEU A 132 -2.73 2.57 -30.71
N GLY A 133 -2.59 3.70 -30.04
CA GLY A 133 -2.72 3.83 -28.60
C GLY A 133 -3.90 4.72 -28.25
N CYS A 134 -4.59 4.43 -27.15
CA CYS A 134 -5.69 5.27 -26.66
C CYS A 134 -5.21 6.37 -25.71
N LYS A 135 -6.16 7.18 -25.26
CA LYS A 135 -6.00 7.99 -24.05
C LYS A 135 -5.94 7.08 -22.82
N ILE A 136 -4.96 7.32 -21.96
CA ILE A 136 -4.75 6.51 -20.75
C ILE A 136 -4.85 7.43 -19.54
N LEU A 137 -5.75 7.09 -18.63
CA LEU A 137 -6.00 7.84 -17.41
C LEU A 137 -5.42 7.10 -16.20
N ASN A 138 -4.92 7.87 -15.24
CA ASN A 138 -4.71 7.40 -13.88
C ASN A 138 -6.07 7.24 -13.18
N PRO A 139 -6.14 6.51 -12.05
CA PRO A 139 -7.38 6.36 -11.29
C PRO A 139 -7.97 7.67 -10.76
N ASP A 140 -7.17 8.74 -10.67
CA ASP A 140 -7.63 10.10 -10.32
C ASP A 140 -8.12 10.92 -11.53
N GLY A 141 -8.29 10.28 -12.69
CA GLY A 141 -8.71 10.93 -13.94
C GLY A 141 -7.63 11.78 -14.61
N SER A 142 -6.42 11.90 -14.04
CA SER A 142 -5.32 12.62 -14.67
C SER A 142 -4.72 11.82 -15.83
N LEU A 143 -4.27 12.50 -16.89
CA LEU A 143 -3.68 11.85 -18.06
C LEU A 143 -2.33 11.20 -17.71
N GLN A 144 -2.16 9.93 -18.09
CA GLN A 144 -0.84 9.29 -18.11
C GLN A 144 -0.04 9.78 -19.31
N LEU A 145 0.88 10.71 -19.06
CA LEU A 145 1.71 11.33 -20.11
C LEU A 145 2.48 10.34 -21.00
N ALA A 146 2.70 9.10 -20.56
CA ALA A 146 3.38 8.07 -21.33
C ALA A 146 2.54 7.50 -22.49
N CYS A 147 1.22 7.78 -22.54
CA CYS A 147 0.33 7.35 -23.62
C CYS A 147 0.73 7.91 -25.00
N ARG A 148 1.49 9.02 -25.02
CA ARG A 148 2.09 9.60 -26.23
C ARG A 148 3.51 10.10 -25.97
N ARG A 149 4.46 9.67 -26.78
CA ARG A 149 5.88 10.00 -26.58
C ARG A 149 6.58 10.32 -27.89
N SER A 150 7.64 11.13 -27.78
CA SER A 150 8.69 11.23 -28.80
C SER A 150 9.81 10.23 -28.52
N PHE A 151 10.55 9.80 -29.54
CA PHE A 151 11.76 9.04 -29.30
C PHE A 151 12.78 9.88 -28.49
N PRO A 152 13.56 9.26 -27.59
CA PRO A 152 14.52 9.95 -26.74
C PRO A 152 15.79 10.39 -27.51
N LYS A 153 15.60 11.13 -28.62
CA LYS A 153 16.68 11.80 -29.36
C LYS A 153 17.49 12.69 -28.41
N PRO A 154 18.77 12.99 -28.69
CA PRO A 154 19.67 13.63 -27.72
C PRO A 154 19.08 14.88 -27.04
N TRP A 155 18.48 15.80 -27.81
CA TRP A 155 17.82 16.99 -27.25
C TRP A 155 16.60 16.64 -26.38
N VAL A 156 15.75 15.72 -26.83
CA VAL A 156 14.54 15.29 -26.11
C VAL A 156 14.91 14.59 -24.79
N ALA A 157 15.95 13.74 -24.81
CA ALA A 157 16.48 13.11 -23.62
C ALA A 157 17.07 14.16 -22.67
N PHE A 158 17.86 15.12 -23.17
CA PHE A 158 18.45 16.19 -22.36
C PHE A 158 17.38 17.03 -21.64
N THR A 159 16.34 17.48 -22.34
CA THR A 159 15.28 18.30 -21.72
C THR A 159 14.46 17.54 -20.69
N LYS A 160 14.30 16.22 -20.87
CA LYS A 160 13.66 15.34 -19.89
C LYS A 160 14.55 15.09 -18.67
N LEU A 161 15.85 14.86 -18.90
CA LEU A 161 16.81 14.54 -17.85
C LEU A 161 17.16 15.75 -16.98
N SER A 162 17.28 16.94 -17.56
CA SER A 162 17.55 18.21 -16.86
C SER A 162 16.34 18.81 -16.13
N GLY A 163 15.12 18.33 -16.42
CA GLY A 163 13.89 18.87 -15.83
C GLY A 163 13.28 20.04 -16.60
N LEU A 164 13.92 20.53 -17.67
CA LEU A 164 13.37 21.59 -18.54
C LEU A 164 11.99 21.26 -19.10
N SER A 165 11.72 19.99 -19.40
CA SER A 165 10.40 19.53 -19.84
C SER A 165 9.28 19.76 -18.81
N TYR A 166 9.62 19.79 -17.51
CA TYR A 166 8.68 20.05 -16.42
C TYR A 166 8.49 21.55 -16.20
N LEU A 167 9.54 22.34 -16.35
CA LEU A 167 9.49 23.81 -16.24
C LEU A 167 8.74 24.45 -17.42
N PHE A 168 8.88 23.89 -18.63
CA PHE A 168 8.29 24.46 -19.85
C PHE A 168 7.43 23.42 -20.61
N PRO A 169 6.36 22.89 -20.01
CA PRO A 169 5.60 21.77 -20.58
C PRO A 169 4.81 22.14 -21.85
N LYS A 170 4.41 23.40 -22.01
CA LYS A 170 3.70 23.88 -23.21
C LYS A 170 4.62 24.20 -24.39
N SER A 171 5.93 24.16 -24.20
CA SER A 171 6.89 24.46 -25.27
C SER A 171 7.08 23.25 -26.19
N LYS A 172 6.97 23.47 -27.51
CA LYS A 172 7.33 22.47 -28.53
C LYS A 172 8.80 22.03 -28.44
N LEU A 173 9.68 22.90 -27.93
CA LEU A 173 11.10 22.63 -27.80
C LEU A 173 11.44 21.79 -26.56
N PHE A 174 10.77 22.05 -25.43
CA PHE A 174 11.09 21.43 -24.14
C PHE A 174 10.14 20.30 -23.73
N GLY A 175 8.84 20.42 -24.04
CA GLY A 175 7.79 19.44 -23.73
C GLY A 175 7.71 18.26 -24.69
N LYS A 176 8.75 18.00 -25.49
CA LYS A 176 8.71 17.07 -26.62
C LYS A 176 8.63 15.60 -26.22
N TYR A 177 9.28 15.21 -25.12
CA TYR A 177 9.33 13.80 -24.70
C TYR A 177 7.95 13.16 -24.53
N ASN A 178 7.02 13.87 -23.87
CA ASN A 178 5.63 13.43 -23.65
C ASN A 178 4.61 14.22 -24.49
N LEU A 179 5.09 15.00 -25.48
CA LEU A 179 4.25 15.82 -26.35
C LEU A 179 3.23 16.67 -25.57
N THR A 180 3.66 17.31 -24.48
CA THR A 180 2.79 18.04 -23.54
C THR A 180 2.25 19.36 -24.09
N TYR A 181 2.75 19.78 -25.25
CA TYR A 181 2.26 20.93 -26.02
C TYR A 181 1.09 20.58 -26.96
N LEU A 182 0.78 19.28 -27.14
CA LEU A 182 -0.36 18.83 -27.93
C LEU A 182 -1.62 18.74 -27.06
N ASP A 183 -2.76 19.05 -27.66
CA ASP A 183 -4.07 18.83 -27.05
C ASP A 183 -4.24 17.32 -26.77
N PRO A 184 -4.56 16.92 -25.52
CA PRO A 184 -4.81 15.52 -25.20
C PRO A 184 -6.08 14.91 -25.79
N ASP A 185 -7.00 15.72 -26.30
CA ASP A 185 -8.29 15.28 -26.82
C ASP A 185 -8.33 15.18 -28.35
N ASP A 186 -7.22 15.53 -29.01
CA ASP A 186 -7.04 15.39 -30.46
C ASP A 186 -6.20 14.16 -30.85
N SER A 187 -6.52 13.57 -32.00
CA SER A 187 -5.72 12.49 -32.59
C SER A 187 -4.42 13.03 -33.19
N HIS A 188 -3.30 12.37 -32.91
CA HIS A 188 -1.98 12.77 -33.41
C HIS A 188 -1.15 11.57 -33.88
N GLU A 189 -0.42 11.72 -34.97
CA GLU A 189 0.71 10.84 -35.27
C GLU A 189 1.82 11.11 -34.24
N VAL A 190 2.32 10.05 -33.60
CA VAL A 190 3.32 10.12 -32.53
C VAL A 190 4.47 9.17 -32.82
N ASP A 191 5.62 9.38 -32.18
CA ASP A 191 6.74 8.45 -32.36
C ASP A 191 6.48 7.13 -31.62
N ALA A 192 5.88 7.19 -30.42
CA ALA A 192 5.58 6.01 -29.63
C ALA A 192 4.34 6.17 -28.74
N ILE A 193 3.66 5.05 -28.51
CA ILE A 193 2.52 4.87 -27.59
C ILE A 193 2.95 4.01 -26.38
N SER A 194 2.08 3.85 -25.38
CA SER A 194 2.40 3.11 -24.14
C SER A 194 2.21 1.61 -24.30
N GLY A 195 3.17 0.79 -23.83
CA GLY A 195 3.01 -0.67 -23.79
C GLY A 195 1.84 -1.18 -22.93
N SER A 196 1.27 -0.32 -22.06
CA SER A 196 0.08 -0.66 -21.28
C SER A 196 -1.19 -0.86 -22.11
N PHE A 197 -1.23 -0.27 -23.31
CA PHE A 197 -2.26 -0.51 -24.32
C PHE A 197 -1.70 -0.20 -25.71
N MET A 198 -1.65 -1.21 -26.58
CA MET A 198 -1.27 -1.05 -27.98
C MET A 198 -2.14 -1.94 -28.86
N MET A 199 -2.91 -1.38 -29.80
CA MET A 199 -3.57 -2.14 -30.85
C MET A 199 -2.77 -2.04 -32.16
N ILE A 200 -2.57 -3.18 -32.82
CA ILE A 200 -1.55 -3.35 -33.85
C ILE A 200 -2.14 -4.17 -34.99
N ARG A 201 -1.86 -3.76 -36.23
CA ARG A 201 -2.23 -4.53 -37.42
C ARG A 201 -1.29 -5.73 -37.58
N ARG A 202 -1.82 -6.91 -37.92
CA ARG A 202 -1.00 -8.13 -38.12
C ARG A 202 0.13 -7.95 -39.13
N GLU A 203 -0.10 -7.20 -40.21
CA GLU A 203 0.91 -6.88 -41.22
C GLU A 203 2.16 -6.22 -40.63
N VAL A 204 2.01 -5.43 -39.55
CA VAL A 204 3.15 -4.84 -38.83
C VAL A 204 3.96 -5.92 -38.14
N LEU A 205 3.33 -6.92 -37.52
CA LEU A 205 4.02 -8.04 -36.90
C LEU A 205 4.83 -8.83 -37.91
N GLU A 206 4.29 -9.01 -39.13
CA GLU A 206 4.94 -9.75 -40.22
C GLU A 206 6.12 -8.98 -40.84
N ASP A 207 6.01 -7.65 -40.97
CA ASP A 207 7.05 -6.79 -41.57
C ASP A 207 8.14 -6.37 -40.56
N VAL A 208 7.76 -6.07 -39.32
CA VAL A 208 8.62 -5.51 -38.26
C VAL A 208 9.18 -6.60 -37.34
N GLY A 209 8.44 -7.70 -37.16
CA GLY A 209 8.73 -8.76 -36.19
C GLY A 209 8.19 -8.46 -34.79
N ASP A 210 8.36 -9.43 -33.89
CA ASP A 210 7.83 -9.41 -32.52
C ASP A 210 8.59 -8.40 -31.61
N LEU A 211 8.29 -8.36 -30.31
CA LEU A 211 9.03 -7.55 -29.33
C LEU A 211 10.46 -8.10 -29.16
N ASP A 212 11.42 -7.22 -28.88
CA ASP A 212 12.81 -7.65 -28.63
C ASP A 212 12.95 -8.20 -27.19
N GLU A 213 13.17 -9.51 -27.08
CA GLU A 213 13.30 -10.22 -25.79
C GLU A 213 14.51 -9.78 -24.95
N SER A 214 15.44 -9.01 -25.50
CA SER A 214 16.52 -8.40 -24.71
C SER A 214 16.01 -7.34 -23.72
N PHE A 215 14.80 -6.79 -23.96
CA PHE A 215 14.09 -5.97 -22.98
C PHE A 215 13.28 -6.87 -22.04
N PHE A 216 13.76 -7.02 -20.80
CA PHE A 216 13.00 -7.73 -19.77
C PHE A 216 11.69 -7.01 -19.43
N MET A 217 11.75 -5.69 -19.22
CA MET A 217 10.62 -4.82 -18.91
C MET A 217 11.02 -3.35 -19.11
N TYR A 218 10.07 -2.53 -19.55
CA TYR A 218 10.26 -1.14 -19.98
C TYR A 218 11.07 -1.01 -21.27
N GLY A 219 10.67 -0.08 -22.14
CA GLY A 219 11.42 0.26 -23.35
C GLY A 219 11.22 -0.70 -24.53
N GLU A 220 10.63 -1.87 -24.32
CA GLU A 220 10.21 -2.78 -25.40
C GLU A 220 9.17 -2.12 -26.32
N ASP A 221 8.26 -1.34 -25.72
CA ASP A 221 7.24 -0.56 -26.41
C ASP A 221 7.86 0.54 -27.29
N LEU A 222 8.86 1.26 -26.77
CA LEU A 222 9.64 2.26 -27.49
C LEU A 222 10.44 1.63 -28.64
N ASP A 223 11.10 0.50 -28.41
CA ASP A 223 11.83 -0.24 -29.45
C ASP A 223 10.91 -0.67 -30.59
N TRP A 224 9.74 -1.21 -30.25
CA TRP A 224 8.81 -1.72 -31.25
C TRP A 224 8.17 -0.60 -32.07
N CYS A 225 7.79 0.51 -31.42
CA CYS A 225 7.35 1.71 -32.13
C CYS A 225 8.45 2.27 -33.03
N PHE A 226 9.71 2.26 -32.59
CA PHE A 226 10.85 2.71 -33.39
C PHE A 226 11.02 1.88 -34.67
N ARG A 227 11.10 0.56 -34.54
CA ARG A 227 11.21 -0.34 -35.69
C ARG A 227 10.02 -0.24 -36.64
N THR A 228 8.81 -0.05 -36.08
CA THR A 228 7.57 0.16 -36.86
C THR A 228 7.64 1.43 -37.71
N ARG A 229 8.09 2.54 -37.12
CA ARG A 229 8.31 3.81 -37.82
C ARG A 229 9.38 3.70 -38.89
N GLU A 230 10.46 2.97 -38.64
CA GLU A 230 11.53 2.76 -39.64
C GLU A 230 11.06 2.00 -40.89
N LYS A 231 10.04 1.15 -40.76
CA LYS A 231 9.37 0.48 -41.87
C LYS A 231 8.31 1.35 -42.59
N GLY A 232 8.11 2.59 -42.14
CA GLY A 232 7.20 3.55 -42.78
C GLY A 232 5.75 3.49 -42.29
N TRP A 233 5.45 2.64 -41.30
CA TRP A 233 4.13 2.60 -40.66
C TRP A 233 3.89 3.82 -39.78
N GLN A 234 2.63 4.24 -39.70
CA GLN A 234 2.20 5.29 -38.77
C GLN A 234 1.85 4.70 -37.41
N VAL A 235 2.26 5.41 -36.36
CA VAL A 235 1.88 5.15 -34.96
C VAL A 235 1.03 6.34 -34.51
N VAL A 236 -0.20 6.08 -34.06
CA VAL A 236 -1.17 7.14 -33.79
C VAL A 236 -1.71 7.05 -32.36
N TYR A 237 -1.78 8.21 -31.70
CA TYR A 237 -2.53 8.42 -30.47
C TYR A 237 -3.96 8.78 -30.83
N PHE A 238 -4.93 8.01 -30.32
CA PHE A 238 -6.36 8.09 -30.65
C PHE A 238 -7.20 8.28 -29.37
N PRO A 239 -7.58 9.52 -29.01
CA PRO A 239 -8.24 9.81 -27.74
C PRO A 239 -9.76 9.69 -27.74
N GLU A 240 -10.41 9.31 -28.85
CA GLU A 240 -11.87 9.11 -28.88
C GLU A 240 -12.34 7.93 -28.03
N THR A 241 -11.39 7.09 -27.59
CA THR A 241 -11.58 6.11 -26.53
C THR A 241 -10.47 6.24 -25.49
N GLN A 242 -10.76 5.77 -24.27
CA GLN A 242 -9.89 5.89 -23.13
C GLN A 242 -9.95 4.65 -22.23
N ILE A 243 -8.86 4.42 -21.49
CA ILE A 243 -8.74 3.37 -20.49
C ILE A 243 -8.26 3.96 -19.16
N ILE A 244 -8.54 3.30 -18.05
CA ILE A 244 -7.79 3.50 -16.80
C ILE A 244 -6.65 2.48 -16.77
N HIS A 245 -5.48 2.91 -16.31
CA HIS A 245 -4.38 2.02 -16.00
C HIS A 245 -3.88 2.33 -14.59
N PHE A 246 -3.99 1.33 -13.70
CA PHE A 246 -3.62 1.43 -12.29
C PHE A 246 -2.09 1.43 -12.06
N LYS A 247 -1.30 1.44 -13.14
CA LYS A 247 0.15 1.69 -13.23
C LYS A 247 0.99 1.16 -12.08
N GLY A 248 1.67 0.07 -12.40
CA GLY A 248 2.79 -0.43 -11.60
C GLY A 248 2.34 -1.32 -10.45
N GLU A 249 1.10 -1.82 -10.47
CA GLU A 249 0.60 -2.76 -9.47
C GLU A 249 1.37 -4.09 -9.51
N SER A 250 1.65 -4.62 -10.70
CA SER A 250 2.54 -5.78 -10.85
C SER A 250 3.99 -5.45 -10.45
N SER A 251 4.44 -4.23 -10.74
CA SER A 251 5.81 -3.76 -10.42
C SER A 251 6.02 -3.52 -8.92
N LYS A 252 4.96 -3.19 -8.15
CA LYS A 252 5.01 -3.07 -6.67
C LYS A 252 5.18 -4.43 -6.00
N ARG A 253 4.62 -5.49 -6.60
CA ARG A 253 4.70 -6.87 -6.10
C ARG A 253 5.94 -7.61 -6.61
N ALA A 254 6.73 -6.99 -7.49
CA ALA A 254 7.96 -7.55 -8.03
C ALA A 254 9.17 -7.31 -7.11
N HIS A 255 10.04 -8.31 -6.99
CA HIS A 255 11.22 -8.27 -6.10
C HIS A 255 12.44 -7.53 -6.69
N PHE A 256 12.27 -6.73 -7.74
CA PHE A 256 13.37 -6.08 -8.45
C PHE A 256 13.24 -4.54 -8.52
N ASP A 257 14.37 -3.84 -8.62
CA ASP A 257 14.41 -2.38 -8.70
C ASP A 257 13.91 -1.88 -10.07
N ASN A 258 12.67 -1.42 -10.09
CA ASN A 258 12.00 -0.88 -11.29
C ASN A 258 12.76 0.29 -11.92
N LEU A 259 13.40 1.15 -11.12
CA LEU A 259 14.16 2.29 -11.63
C LEU A 259 15.44 1.81 -12.33
N LYS A 260 16.11 0.81 -11.76
CA LYS A 260 17.27 0.17 -12.39
C LYS A 260 16.89 -0.47 -13.73
N GLN A 261 15.79 -1.23 -13.78
CA GLN A 261 15.32 -1.85 -15.03
C GLN A 261 15.02 -0.81 -16.12
N PHE A 262 14.36 0.30 -15.75
CA PHE A 262 14.11 1.39 -16.68
C PHE A 262 15.41 1.97 -17.27
N TYR A 263 16.44 2.18 -16.47
CA TYR A 263 17.72 2.69 -16.97
C TYR A 263 18.45 1.68 -17.87
N ILE A 264 18.43 0.39 -17.51
CA ILE A 264 18.99 -0.69 -18.35
C ILE A 264 18.30 -0.70 -19.72
N ALA A 265 16.98 -0.63 -19.75
CA ALA A 265 16.20 -0.56 -20.97
C ALA A 265 16.56 0.66 -21.83
N MET A 266 16.72 1.84 -21.21
CA MET A 266 17.09 3.06 -21.96
C MET A 266 18.52 2.97 -22.51
N GLU A 267 19.47 2.41 -21.78
CA GLU A 267 20.83 2.16 -22.28
C GLU A 267 20.83 1.20 -23.48
N LEU A 268 20.01 0.13 -23.41
CA LEU A 268 19.85 -0.84 -24.48
C LEU A 268 19.22 -0.22 -25.74
N PHE A 269 18.15 0.56 -25.58
CA PHE A 269 17.50 1.29 -26.68
C PHE A 269 18.49 2.22 -27.40
N VAL A 270 19.26 3.01 -26.65
CA VAL A 270 20.26 3.93 -27.20
C VAL A 270 21.36 3.17 -27.93
N LYS A 271 21.86 2.07 -27.34
CA LYS A 271 22.91 1.23 -27.94
C LYS A 271 22.47 0.64 -29.28
N LYS A 272 21.19 0.25 -29.39
CA LYS A 272 20.63 -0.37 -30.59
C LYS A 272 20.37 0.64 -31.70
N HIS A 273 19.75 1.78 -31.39
CA HIS A 273 19.20 2.68 -32.41
C HIS A 273 20.06 3.92 -32.72
N PHE A 274 20.94 4.35 -31.81
CA PHE A 274 21.67 5.61 -31.97
C PHE A 274 23.17 5.46 -32.24
N LYS A 275 23.76 4.27 -32.02
CA LYS A 275 25.20 4.04 -32.15
C LYS A 275 25.76 4.31 -33.56
N GLN A 276 24.97 4.12 -34.62
CA GLN A 276 25.40 4.32 -36.01
C GLN A 276 24.99 5.68 -36.60
N LYS A 277 23.82 6.21 -36.20
CA LYS A 277 23.20 7.40 -36.83
C LYS A 277 23.67 8.74 -36.22
N TYR A 278 24.17 8.73 -34.98
CA TYR A 278 24.58 9.93 -34.24
C TYR A 278 26.05 9.89 -33.82
N PHE A 279 26.93 9.44 -34.71
CA PHE A 279 28.38 9.32 -34.48
C PHE A 279 29.02 10.60 -33.90
N PHE A 280 28.47 11.77 -34.24
CA PHE A 280 28.92 13.10 -33.77
C PHE A 280 28.33 13.59 -32.45
N MET A 281 27.23 12.99 -31.95
CA MET A 281 26.73 13.29 -30.60
C MET A 281 27.17 12.16 -29.69
N PRO A 282 28.24 12.34 -28.89
CA PRO A 282 28.89 11.19 -28.31
C PRO A 282 27.96 10.45 -27.36
N TYR A 283 27.75 9.17 -27.64
CA TYR A 283 27.09 8.19 -26.77
C TYR A 283 27.51 8.31 -25.29
N TRP A 284 28.74 8.74 -25.01
CA TRP A 284 29.24 8.99 -23.66
C TRP A 284 28.54 10.16 -22.94
N LEU A 285 28.05 11.20 -23.63
CA LEU A 285 27.30 12.30 -23.01
C LEU A 285 25.94 11.82 -22.50
N LEU A 286 25.23 11.04 -23.31
CA LEU A 286 23.91 10.54 -22.93
C LEU A 286 24.02 9.49 -21.81
N ARG A 287 25.03 8.61 -21.90
CA ARG A 287 25.38 7.67 -20.84
C ARG A 287 25.81 8.41 -19.56
N GLY A 288 26.64 9.45 -19.70
CA GLY A 288 27.04 10.34 -18.61
C GLY A 288 25.85 11.01 -17.95
N ALA A 289 24.88 11.50 -18.71
CA ALA A 289 23.65 12.10 -18.17
C ALA A 289 22.76 11.08 -17.46
N ILE A 290 22.65 9.85 -17.97
CA ILE A 290 21.92 8.75 -17.32
C ILE A 290 22.60 8.39 -16.00
N TRP A 291 23.92 8.17 -15.99
CA TRP A 291 24.69 7.86 -14.78
C TRP A 291 24.69 9.01 -13.78
N PHE A 292 24.79 10.25 -14.25
CA PHE A 292 24.68 11.45 -13.41
C PHE A 292 23.31 11.54 -12.75
N ARG A 293 22.22 11.30 -13.49
CA ARG A 293 20.87 11.29 -12.91
C ARG A 293 20.65 10.11 -11.97
N ALA A 294 21.19 8.93 -12.29
CA ALA A 294 21.18 7.78 -11.38
C ALA A 294 21.96 8.09 -10.10
N GLY A 295 23.12 8.75 -10.22
CA GLY A 295 23.94 9.23 -9.12
C GLY A 295 23.24 10.29 -8.28
N ILE A 296 22.59 11.28 -8.90
CA ILE A 296 21.73 12.26 -8.20
C ILE A 296 20.59 11.55 -7.48
N SER A 297 19.91 10.60 -8.13
CA SER A 297 18.82 9.86 -7.51
C SER A 297 19.31 9.05 -6.32
N LEU A 298 20.50 8.45 -6.42
CA LEU A 298 21.13 7.73 -5.31
C LEU A 298 21.53 8.69 -4.20
N PHE A 299 22.10 9.84 -4.55
CA PHE A 299 22.49 10.89 -3.61
C PHE A 299 21.27 11.44 -2.87
N ILE A 300 20.17 11.76 -3.58
CA ILE A 300 18.90 12.21 -2.98
C ILE A 300 18.31 11.12 -2.07
N LYS A 301 18.38 9.85 -2.47
CA LYS A 301 17.95 8.74 -1.61
C LYS A 301 18.81 8.66 -0.35
N LEU A 302 20.13 8.71 -0.50
CA LEU A 302 21.09 8.63 0.61
C LEU A 302 20.95 9.82 1.55
N THR A 303 20.83 11.04 1.03
CA THR A 303 20.57 12.24 1.83
C THR A 303 19.21 12.16 2.49
N GLY A 304 18.18 11.63 1.83
CA GLY A 304 16.88 11.34 2.44
C GLY A 304 17.01 10.39 3.64
N TYR A 305 17.72 9.27 3.49
CA TYR A 305 17.95 8.29 4.56
C TYR A 305 18.76 8.86 5.74
N LEU A 306 19.70 9.76 5.48
CA LEU A 306 20.57 10.34 6.52
C LEU A 306 20.02 11.63 7.13
N ALA A 307 19.14 12.36 6.42
CA ALA A 307 18.66 13.67 6.85
C ALA A 307 17.91 13.63 8.18
N VAL A 308 17.02 12.64 8.35
CA VAL A 308 16.18 12.52 9.55
C VAL A 308 17.00 12.13 10.79
N PRO A 309 17.89 11.11 10.75
CA PRO A 309 18.82 10.84 11.84
C PRO A 309 19.74 12.02 12.17
N LEU A 310 20.27 12.72 11.16
CA LEU A 310 21.17 13.86 11.37
C LEU A 310 20.44 15.02 12.07
N LEU A 311 19.20 15.29 11.67
CA LEU A 311 18.34 16.27 12.33
C LEU A 311 18.11 15.90 13.80
N ASP A 312 17.78 14.64 14.10
CA ASP A 312 17.60 14.20 15.49
C ASP A 312 18.88 14.37 16.32
N ILE A 313 20.06 14.04 15.78
CA ILE A 313 21.35 14.27 16.48
C ILE A 313 21.49 15.75 16.87
N VAL A 314 21.18 16.65 15.94
CA VAL A 314 21.22 18.10 16.20
C VAL A 314 20.22 18.50 17.27
N LEU A 315 18.97 18.01 17.22
CA LEU A 315 17.92 18.34 18.17
C LEU A 315 18.22 17.80 19.59
N PHE A 316 18.75 16.58 19.70
CA PHE A 316 19.24 16.05 20.98
C PHE A 316 20.42 16.87 21.51
N GLY A 317 21.36 17.25 20.64
CA GLY A 317 22.48 18.11 21.00
C GLY A 317 22.03 19.46 21.56
N LEU A 318 21.11 20.14 20.87
CA LEU A 318 20.51 21.40 21.33
C LEU A 318 19.79 21.22 22.67
N SER A 319 19.05 20.12 22.85
CA SER A 319 18.34 19.84 24.10
C SER A 319 19.32 19.68 25.28
N LEU A 320 20.46 19.04 25.07
CA LEU A 320 21.50 18.90 26.08
C LEU A 320 22.24 20.23 26.35
N ILE A 321 22.50 21.03 25.32
CA ILE A 321 23.09 22.38 25.47
C ILE A 321 22.18 23.28 26.32
N LEU A 322 20.86 23.22 26.12
CA LEU A 322 19.89 23.92 26.97
C LEU A 322 19.96 23.43 28.42
N GLY A 323 20.12 22.12 28.62
CA GLY A 323 20.35 21.55 29.95
C GLY A 323 21.61 22.08 30.63
N VAL A 324 22.71 22.23 29.88
CA VAL A 324 23.96 22.85 30.36
C VAL A 324 23.72 24.30 30.74
N LEU A 325 23.09 25.08 29.87
CA LEU A 325 22.79 26.49 30.11
C LEU A 325 21.93 26.68 31.37
N ILE A 326 20.90 25.85 31.58
CA ILE A 326 20.04 25.92 32.76
C ILE A 326 20.78 25.51 34.03
N ARG A 327 21.71 24.54 33.95
CA ARG A 327 22.46 24.06 35.11
C ARG A 327 23.57 25.01 35.54
N PHE A 328 24.28 25.59 34.58
CA PHE A 328 25.51 26.35 34.82
C PHE A 328 25.37 27.85 34.56
N GLY A 329 24.26 28.30 33.96
CA GLY A 329 23.96 29.72 33.70
C GLY A 329 24.75 30.34 32.54
N ASN A 330 25.74 29.63 31.98
CA ASN A 330 26.55 30.06 30.85
C ASN A 330 26.93 28.87 29.94
N LEU A 331 27.57 29.17 28.80
CA LEU A 331 28.05 28.17 27.84
C LEU A 331 29.58 28.17 27.70
N THR A 332 30.31 28.88 28.57
CA THR A 332 31.77 29.04 28.46
C THR A 332 32.50 27.71 28.64
N ASP A 333 31.94 26.80 29.44
CA ASP A 333 32.52 25.49 29.73
C ASP A 333 31.99 24.38 28.81
N LEU A 334 31.38 24.71 27.67
CA LEU A 334 30.79 23.72 26.75
C LEU A 334 31.81 22.80 26.03
N PRO A 335 33.01 23.26 25.59
CA PRO A 335 33.89 22.44 24.75
C PRO A 335 34.26 21.05 25.33
N PRO A 336 34.55 20.90 26.64
CA PRO A 336 34.79 19.59 27.27
C PRO A 336 33.60 18.63 27.20
N PHE A 337 32.36 19.15 27.12
CA PHE A 337 31.15 18.35 27.10
C PHE A 337 30.71 17.91 25.70
N ILE A 338 31.28 18.46 24.62
CA ILE A 338 30.89 18.14 23.23
C ILE A 338 30.96 16.63 22.93
N PRO A 339 32.04 15.88 23.28
CA PRO A 339 32.09 14.45 23.05
C PRO A 339 30.98 13.68 23.77
N VAL A 340 30.63 14.14 24.98
CA VAL A 340 29.58 13.54 25.80
C VAL A 340 28.20 13.81 25.20
N ILE A 341 27.96 15.03 24.71
CA ILE A 341 26.72 15.40 24.01
C ILE A 341 26.52 14.51 22.78
N ILE A 342 27.56 14.34 21.96
CA ILE A 342 27.49 13.47 20.77
C ILE A 342 27.17 12.03 21.18
N PHE A 343 27.87 11.50 22.20
CA PHE A 343 27.66 10.13 22.68
C PHE A 343 26.22 9.89 23.15
N TYR A 344 25.66 10.82 23.92
CA TYR A 344 24.29 10.71 24.47
C TYR A 344 23.24 10.83 23.36
N SER A 345 23.45 11.72 22.38
CA SER A 345 22.61 11.84 21.19
C SER A 345 22.63 10.56 20.33
N LEU A 346 23.78 9.91 20.17
CA LEU A 346 23.90 8.66 19.43
C LEU A 346 23.12 7.52 20.09
N ILE A 347 23.10 7.46 21.42
CA ILE A 347 22.31 6.47 22.15
C ILE A 347 20.81 6.68 21.90
N TRP A 348 20.33 7.93 21.97
CA TRP A 348 18.93 8.21 21.66
C TRP A 348 18.55 7.90 20.21
N VAL A 349 19.42 8.22 19.25
CA VAL A 349 19.23 7.88 17.83
C VAL A 349 19.22 6.36 17.61
N MET A 350 20.08 5.62 18.31
CA MET A 350 20.05 4.15 18.30
C MET A 350 18.69 3.62 18.78
N PHE A 351 18.13 4.18 19.85
CA PHE A 351 16.79 3.80 20.30
C PHE A 351 15.69 4.21 19.32
N LEU A 352 15.75 5.40 18.72
CA LEU A 352 14.82 5.77 17.64
C LEU A 352 14.85 4.78 16.48
N LYS A 353 16.03 4.29 16.10
CA LYS A 353 16.19 3.22 15.11
C LYS A 353 15.56 1.91 15.57
N LEU A 354 15.85 1.46 16.81
CA LEU A 354 15.31 0.21 17.37
C LEU A 354 13.76 0.22 17.45
N PHE A 355 13.16 1.38 17.70
CA PHE A 355 11.71 1.56 17.70
C PHE A 355 11.11 1.80 16.30
N GLY A 356 11.93 1.80 15.25
CA GLY A 356 11.49 1.89 13.85
C GLY A 356 11.14 3.30 13.38
N CYS A 357 11.62 4.35 14.07
CA CYS A 357 11.41 5.75 13.70
C CYS A 357 12.20 6.21 12.45
N TYR A 358 12.93 5.30 11.79
CA TYR A 358 13.66 5.57 10.53
C TYR A 358 13.34 4.57 9.40
N ASP A 359 12.43 3.61 9.62
CA ASP A 359 12.16 2.53 8.65
C ASP A 359 10.76 2.62 8.02
N ARG A 360 9.69 2.28 8.77
CA ARG A 360 8.31 2.18 8.25
C ARG A 360 7.37 3.28 8.74
N GLU A 361 7.66 3.87 9.91
CA GLU A 361 6.83 4.91 10.53
C GLU A 361 7.68 6.10 10.98
N GLU A 362 8.36 6.73 10.02
CA GLU A 362 9.38 7.77 10.26
C GLU A 362 8.92 8.93 11.15
N PHE A 363 7.62 9.23 11.18
CA PHE A 363 7.02 10.36 11.89
C PHE A 363 6.08 9.97 13.03
N SER A 364 6.24 8.78 13.61
CA SER A 364 5.40 8.32 14.73
C SER A 364 5.75 9.05 16.04
N PHE A 365 4.78 9.83 16.55
CA PHE A 365 4.92 10.60 17.80
C PHE A 365 5.14 9.69 19.02
N SER A 366 4.33 8.64 19.17
CA SER A 366 4.35 7.76 20.33
C SER A 366 5.64 6.94 20.39
N LYS A 367 6.10 6.40 19.25
CA LYS A 367 7.35 5.66 19.16
C LYS A 367 8.55 6.54 19.49
N ALA A 368 8.59 7.77 18.98
CA ALA A 368 9.65 8.72 19.31
C ALA A 368 9.67 9.06 20.80
N ALA A 369 8.51 9.30 21.42
CA ALA A 369 8.42 9.60 22.86
C ALA A 369 8.93 8.43 23.72
N ILE A 370 8.53 7.19 23.40
CA ILE A 370 9.00 5.99 24.09
C ILE A 370 10.51 5.81 23.91
N ALA A 371 11.04 6.01 22.70
CA ALA A 371 12.48 5.91 22.43
C ALA A 371 13.30 6.91 23.25
N VAL A 372 12.82 8.15 23.37
CA VAL A 372 13.47 9.18 24.21
C VAL A 372 13.47 8.79 25.68
N LEU A 373 12.33 8.29 26.20
CA LEU A 373 12.20 7.83 27.59
C LEU A 373 13.13 6.65 27.90
N VAL A 374 13.17 5.64 27.03
CA VAL A 374 14.06 4.48 27.20
C VAL A 374 15.52 4.90 27.11
N GLY A 375 15.87 5.75 26.13
CA GLY A 375 17.23 6.27 26.02
C GLY A 375 17.64 7.15 27.20
N PHE A 376 16.71 7.87 27.84
CA PHE A 376 16.98 8.60 29.08
C PHE A 376 17.38 7.67 30.22
N LEU A 377 16.66 6.56 30.41
CA LEU A 377 17.00 5.57 31.44
C LEU A 377 18.40 4.98 31.22
N VAL A 378 18.75 4.70 29.96
CA VAL A 378 20.08 4.20 29.59
C VAL A 378 21.15 5.26 29.79
N ASN A 379 20.96 6.47 29.27
CA ASN A 379 21.90 7.59 29.44
C ASN A 379 22.14 7.93 30.92
N THR A 380 21.10 7.87 31.75
CA THR A 380 21.22 8.07 33.20
C THR A 380 21.98 6.93 33.85
N SER A 381 21.73 5.69 33.46
CA SER A 381 22.45 4.51 33.99
C SER A 381 23.93 4.51 33.58
N LEU A 382 24.25 4.94 32.36
CA LEU A 382 25.63 5.00 31.85
C LEU A 382 26.52 5.96 32.63
N THR A 383 25.96 7.04 33.20
CA THR A 383 26.73 7.94 34.09
C THR A 383 27.34 7.22 35.29
N PHE A 384 26.75 6.10 35.71
CA PHE A 384 27.24 5.31 36.84
C PHE A 384 28.46 4.45 36.47
N PHE A 385 28.45 3.87 35.27
CA PHE A 385 29.49 2.95 34.81
C PHE A 385 30.67 3.66 34.12
N PHE A 386 30.42 4.78 33.43
CA PHE A 386 31.41 5.47 32.61
C PHE A 386 31.60 6.92 33.07
N LYS A 387 32.39 7.11 34.14
CA LYS A 387 32.63 8.43 34.76
C LYS A 387 33.23 9.46 33.79
N GLN A 388 34.01 9.02 32.81
CA GLN A 388 34.61 9.87 31.77
C GLN A 388 33.59 10.48 30.79
N TYR A 389 32.37 9.94 30.73
CA TYR A 389 31.26 10.48 29.94
C TYR A 389 30.10 10.92 30.85
N ALA A 390 30.34 11.12 32.14
CA ALA A 390 29.28 11.47 33.08
C ALA A 390 28.90 12.96 32.96
N PHE A 391 27.63 13.21 32.63
CA PHE A 391 27.02 14.54 32.81
C PHE A 391 26.48 14.73 34.22
N SER A 392 26.28 15.99 34.61
CA SER A 392 25.39 16.32 35.72
C SER A 392 24.01 15.71 35.47
N ARG A 393 23.46 14.99 36.46
CA ARG A 393 22.13 14.37 36.39
C ARG A 393 21.03 15.38 36.05
N VAL A 394 21.20 16.64 36.47
CA VAL A 394 20.28 17.73 36.14
C VAL A 394 20.31 18.05 34.65
N VAL A 395 21.49 18.06 34.02
CA VAL A 395 21.62 18.30 32.57
C VAL A 395 20.97 17.18 31.77
N VAL A 396 21.18 15.92 32.16
CA VAL A 396 20.56 14.76 31.50
C VAL A 396 19.04 14.83 31.65
N LEU A 397 18.53 15.11 32.85
CA LEU A 397 17.09 15.22 33.13
C LEU A 397 16.45 16.34 32.30
N VAL A 398 17.00 17.56 32.37
CA VAL A 398 16.48 18.72 31.64
C VAL A 398 16.56 18.50 30.13
N GLY A 399 17.70 18.01 29.62
CA GLY A 399 17.86 17.70 28.21
C GLY A 399 16.91 16.60 27.73
N SER A 400 16.57 15.63 28.57
CA SER A 400 15.58 14.60 28.26
C SER A 400 14.16 15.16 28.18
N VAL A 401 13.79 16.08 29.08
CA VAL A 401 12.50 16.77 29.03
C VAL A 401 12.36 17.57 27.74
N PHE A 402 13.37 18.35 27.36
CA PHE A 402 13.37 19.08 26.09
C PHE A 402 13.31 18.14 24.88
N SER A 403 14.07 17.04 24.91
CA SER A 403 14.05 16.04 23.85
C SER A 403 12.68 15.38 23.70
N LEU A 404 11.97 15.13 24.81
CA LEU A 404 10.63 14.55 24.81
C LEU A 404 9.58 15.48 24.18
N ILE A 405 9.83 16.79 24.17
CA ILE A 405 8.98 17.78 23.54
C ILE A 405 9.40 17.98 22.07
N ILE A 406 10.67 18.23 21.82
CA ILE A 406 11.18 18.66 20.52
C ILE A 406 11.17 17.50 19.52
N VAL A 407 11.67 16.32 19.89
CA VAL A 407 11.88 15.19 18.97
C VAL A 407 10.55 14.55 18.50
N PRO A 408 9.57 14.31 19.38
CA PRO A 408 8.21 13.97 18.96
C PRO A 408 7.47 15.15 18.32
N GLY A 409 7.70 16.38 18.81
CA GLY A 409 7.01 17.59 18.36
C GLY A 409 7.30 17.97 16.92
N TRP A 410 8.55 17.88 16.45
CA TRP A 410 8.88 18.18 15.05
C TRP A 410 8.29 17.14 14.09
N ARG A 411 8.21 15.86 14.52
CA ARG A 411 7.54 14.81 13.74
C ARG A 411 6.04 15.05 13.63
N LEU A 412 5.41 15.46 14.73
CA LEU A 412 4.00 15.88 14.74
C LEU A 412 3.80 17.08 13.80
N LEU A 413 4.69 18.06 13.84
CA LEU A 413 4.67 19.24 12.97
C LEU A 413 4.79 18.86 11.48
N ILE A 414 5.71 17.94 11.12
CA ILE A 414 5.83 17.46 9.73
C ILE A 414 4.59 16.68 9.31
N LYS A 415 4.04 15.84 10.20
CA LYS A 415 2.77 15.14 9.94
C LYS A 415 1.64 16.14 9.68
N GLU A 416 1.58 17.22 10.44
CA GLU A 416 0.57 18.27 10.26
C GLU A 416 0.83 19.15 9.02
N LEU A 417 2.08 19.49 8.73
CA LEU A 417 2.49 20.26 7.54
C LEU A 417 2.32 19.48 6.24
N SER A 418 2.55 18.16 6.27
CA SER A 418 2.28 17.25 5.15
C SER A 418 0.79 17.18 4.82
N ARG A 419 -0.08 17.44 5.80
CA ARG A 419 -1.53 17.59 5.60
C ARG A 419 -1.91 18.97 5.05
N THR A 420 -1.09 20.01 5.26
CA THR A 420 -1.50 21.43 5.05
C THR A 420 -0.75 22.22 3.97
N ARG A 421 0.24 21.68 3.24
CA ARG A 421 0.69 22.24 1.94
C ARG A 421 0.09 21.40 0.80
N PHE A 422 -1.10 21.72 0.29
CA PHE A 422 -1.43 22.94 -0.46
C PHE A 422 -2.86 23.46 -0.13
N SER A 423 -3.03 24.22 0.97
CA SER A 423 -4.08 25.25 1.12
C SER A 423 -3.83 26.05 2.41
N LEU A 424 -3.59 27.34 2.28
CA LEU A 424 -3.35 28.26 3.39
C LEU A 424 -4.65 28.47 4.21
N PHE A 425 -4.55 28.25 5.53
CA PHE A 425 -5.51 28.55 6.61
C PHE A 425 -6.80 27.70 6.78
N GLY A 426 -6.96 27.24 8.03
CA GLY A 426 -8.07 26.48 8.61
C GLY A 426 -7.54 25.21 9.27
N GLY A 427 -7.45 25.02 10.59
CA GLY A 427 -8.16 25.60 11.73
C GLY A 427 -8.56 24.42 12.62
N ARG A 428 -8.01 24.34 13.84
CA ARG A 428 -8.24 23.34 14.90
C ARG A 428 -9.69 22.83 14.88
N PHE A 429 -10.00 21.54 14.77
CA PHE A 429 -10.05 20.62 15.91
C PHE A 429 -10.19 19.17 15.40
N SER A 430 -9.20 18.36 15.76
CA SER A 430 -8.79 17.06 15.21
C SER A 430 -9.78 15.87 15.35
N GLU A 431 -11.04 16.07 15.73
CA GLU A 431 -12.02 14.98 15.96
C GLU A 431 -13.12 14.89 14.89
N ALA A 432 -13.19 15.85 13.96
CA ALA A 432 -14.16 15.84 12.85
C ALA A 432 -13.57 15.42 11.47
N PHE A 433 -12.25 15.14 11.41
CA PHE A 433 -11.46 15.28 10.18
C PHE A 433 -10.85 14.00 9.57
N PHE A 434 -11.09 12.81 10.13
CA PHE A 434 -10.51 11.57 9.58
C PHE A 434 -11.39 10.78 8.63
N ALA A 435 -12.62 11.24 8.40
CA ALA A 435 -13.53 10.55 7.51
C ALA A 435 -13.70 11.40 6.24
N LYS A 436 -13.20 10.90 5.10
CA LYS A 436 -13.33 11.59 3.81
C LYS A 436 -14.80 11.66 3.42
N ASN A 437 -15.28 12.83 2.99
CA ASN A 437 -16.64 12.96 2.45
C ASN A 437 -16.76 12.12 1.18
N THR A 438 -17.51 11.02 1.29
CA THR A 438 -17.59 9.96 0.29
C THR A 438 -19.02 9.83 -0.20
N ILE A 439 -19.22 9.75 -1.51
CA ILE A 439 -20.52 9.37 -2.09
C ILE A 439 -20.43 7.99 -2.73
N ILE A 440 -21.53 7.25 -2.65
CA ILE A 440 -21.68 5.96 -3.31
C ILE A 440 -22.65 6.15 -4.48
N VAL A 441 -22.24 5.69 -5.65
CA VAL A 441 -23.00 5.78 -6.91
C VAL A 441 -23.37 4.37 -7.36
N GLY A 442 -24.66 4.09 -7.45
CA GLY A 442 -25.16 2.76 -7.81
C GLY A 442 -26.68 2.69 -7.71
N ASP A 443 -27.25 1.49 -7.88
CA ASP A 443 -28.63 1.26 -7.51
C ASP A 443 -28.82 1.37 -5.99
N LEU A 444 -30.06 1.66 -5.58
CA LEU A 444 -30.36 1.84 -4.16
C LEU A 444 -30.10 0.59 -3.33
N LYS A 445 -30.28 -0.63 -3.88
CA LYS A 445 -30.11 -1.87 -3.10
C LYS A 445 -28.63 -2.20 -2.89
N SER A 446 -27.78 -2.07 -3.91
CA SER A 446 -26.34 -2.26 -3.73
C SER A 446 -25.73 -1.13 -2.90
N GLY A 447 -26.22 0.11 -3.10
CA GLY A 447 -25.85 1.25 -2.28
C GLY A 447 -26.17 1.04 -0.80
N GLU A 448 -27.37 0.55 -0.48
CA GLU A 448 -27.78 0.19 0.89
C GLU A 448 -26.84 -0.85 1.51
N LYS A 449 -26.57 -1.95 0.80
CA LYS A 449 -25.63 -3.00 1.28
C LYS A 449 -24.24 -2.44 1.56
N LEU A 450 -23.73 -1.55 0.72
CA LEU A 450 -22.43 -0.92 0.95
C LEU A 450 -22.46 -0.02 2.18
N VAL A 451 -23.49 0.83 2.33
CA VAL A 451 -23.65 1.71 3.50
C VAL A 451 -23.71 0.90 4.80
N GLU A 452 -24.51 -0.15 4.86
CA GLU A 452 -24.61 -1.03 6.03
C GLU A 452 -23.25 -1.71 6.35
N LYS A 453 -22.52 -2.10 5.31
CA LYS A 453 -21.20 -2.72 5.45
C LYS A 453 -20.14 -1.75 5.96
N PHE A 454 -20.15 -0.50 5.51
CA PHE A 454 -19.26 0.55 6.03
C PHE A 454 -19.63 0.96 7.45
N ASN A 455 -20.93 1.04 7.78
CA ASN A 455 -21.42 1.40 9.12
C ASN A 455 -21.20 0.29 10.17
N SER A 456 -21.14 -0.97 9.76
CA SER A 456 -20.89 -2.11 10.66
C SER A 456 -19.41 -2.30 11.03
N GLN A 457 -18.49 -1.55 10.40
CA GLN A 457 -17.06 -1.60 10.70
C GLN A 457 -16.66 -0.46 11.64
N ILE A 458 -16.06 -0.82 12.78
CA ILE A 458 -15.67 0.10 13.87
C ILE A 458 -14.52 1.06 13.45
N ASP A 459 -13.89 0.85 12.29
CA ASP A 459 -12.62 1.47 11.89
C ASP A 459 -12.60 1.85 10.38
N SER A 460 -13.67 2.49 9.87
CA SER A 460 -13.69 2.96 8.46
C SER A 460 -13.26 4.43 8.33
N ASP A 461 -12.26 4.69 7.49
CA ASP A 461 -11.76 6.04 7.15
C ASP A 461 -12.75 6.85 6.25
N TYR A 462 -13.98 6.38 6.07
CA TYR A 462 -14.96 6.90 5.12
C TYR A 462 -16.17 7.52 5.84
N LYS A 463 -16.51 8.78 5.49
CA LYS A 463 -17.80 9.39 5.89
C LYS A 463 -18.72 9.37 4.69
N ILE A 464 -19.68 8.46 4.68
CA ILE A 464 -20.65 8.39 3.59
C ILE A 464 -21.62 9.57 3.72
N SER A 465 -21.46 10.57 2.86
CA SER A 465 -22.28 11.79 2.85
C SER A 465 -23.58 11.63 2.09
N GLY A 466 -23.68 10.64 1.19
CA GLY A 466 -24.89 10.43 0.41
C GLY A 466 -24.81 9.35 -0.66
N LEU A 467 -25.98 8.90 -1.10
CA LEU A 467 -26.15 7.97 -2.21
C LEU A 467 -26.58 8.73 -3.48
N VAL A 468 -26.04 8.32 -4.63
CA VAL A 468 -26.45 8.83 -5.95
C VAL A 468 -27.06 7.66 -6.72
N SER A 469 -28.35 7.76 -7.03
CA SER A 469 -29.08 6.68 -7.71
C SER A 469 -28.81 6.68 -9.21
N THR A 470 -28.59 5.50 -9.77
CA THR A 470 -28.57 5.26 -11.22
C THR A 470 -29.96 5.17 -11.83
N ASN A 471 -30.97 4.80 -11.02
CA ASN A 471 -32.34 4.55 -11.47
C ASN A 471 -33.34 5.45 -10.71
N GLY A 472 -34.03 6.33 -11.45
CA GLY A 472 -35.16 7.13 -10.95
C GLY A 472 -34.83 8.31 -10.04
N ARG A 473 -35.81 9.23 -9.87
CA ARG A 473 -35.74 10.35 -8.91
C ARG A 473 -36.19 9.87 -7.53
N HIS A 474 -35.24 9.40 -6.73
CA HIS A 474 -35.44 9.07 -5.31
C HIS A 474 -34.85 10.14 -4.38
N THR A 475 -34.60 11.34 -4.91
CA THR A 475 -34.00 12.48 -4.23
C THR A 475 -34.74 12.79 -2.92
N GLY A 476 -33.99 12.85 -1.81
CA GLY A 476 -34.53 13.12 -0.47
C GLY A 476 -35.01 11.89 0.31
N LYS A 477 -34.96 10.67 -0.24
CA LYS A 477 -35.15 9.45 0.56
C LYS A 477 -33.89 9.13 1.38
N ASN A 478 -34.08 8.64 2.60
CA ASN A 478 -32.99 8.09 3.41
C ASN A 478 -32.93 6.58 3.23
N VAL A 479 -31.73 6.06 2.97
CA VAL A 479 -31.43 4.62 2.80
C VAL A 479 -30.28 4.27 3.73
N ALA A 480 -30.46 3.27 4.60
CA ALA A 480 -29.49 2.89 5.65
C ALA A 480 -28.91 4.08 6.46
N GLY A 481 -29.72 5.12 6.72
CA GLY A 481 -29.33 6.31 7.48
C GLY A 481 -28.59 7.39 6.68
N VAL A 482 -28.48 7.25 5.36
CA VAL A 482 -27.77 8.18 4.45
C VAL A 482 -28.76 8.74 3.40
N PRO A 483 -28.73 10.06 3.09
CA PRO A 483 -29.65 10.65 2.12
C PRO A 483 -29.29 10.31 0.68
N VAL A 484 -30.30 10.12 -0.16
CA VAL A 484 -30.14 10.07 -1.62
C VAL A 484 -30.08 11.51 -2.15
N LEU A 485 -28.87 11.93 -2.55
CA LEU A 485 -28.54 13.31 -2.91
C LEU A 485 -29.07 13.71 -4.29
N GLY A 486 -29.26 12.74 -5.18
CA GLY A 486 -29.75 12.99 -6.53
C GLY A 486 -29.51 11.83 -7.47
N THR A 487 -29.50 12.13 -8.77
CA THR A 487 -29.33 11.15 -9.84
C THR A 487 -27.91 11.18 -10.41
N PHE A 488 -27.54 10.15 -11.18
CA PHE A 488 -26.25 10.10 -11.87
C PHE A 488 -25.96 11.33 -12.76
N GLU A 489 -27.01 11.97 -13.31
CA GLU A 489 -26.87 13.18 -14.12
C GLU A 489 -26.39 14.39 -13.29
N ASP A 490 -26.78 14.45 -12.01
CA ASP A 490 -26.49 15.54 -11.09
C ASP A 490 -25.12 15.40 -10.41
N ILE A 491 -24.39 14.31 -10.67
CA ILE A 491 -23.15 13.94 -9.94
C ILE A 491 -22.11 15.08 -9.90
N ASN A 492 -21.96 15.83 -10.99
CA ASN A 492 -21.03 16.95 -11.06
C ASN A 492 -21.41 18.10 -10.12
N PHE A 493 -22.71 18.36 -9.97
CA PHE A 493 -23.24 19.37 -9.08
C PHE A 493 -23.08 18.92 -7.62
N ILE A 494 -23.45 17.66 -7.33
CA ILE A 494 -23.33 17.04 -6.00
C ILE A 494 -21.88 17.06 -5.51
N ILE A 495 -20.92 16.68 -6.36
CA ILE A 495 -19.50 16.66 -5.99
C ILE A 495 -19.02 18.07 -5.57
N ARG A 496 -19.45 19.11 -6.29
CA ARG A 496 -19.06 20.51 -6.01
C ARG A 496 -19.75 21.04 -4.77
N GLU A 497 -21.06 20.87 -4.66
CA GLU A 497 -21.87 21.45 -3.59
C GLU A 497 -21.55 20.81 -2.23
N HIS A 498 -21.30 19.50 -2.20
CA HIS A 498 -21.05 18.77 -0.95
C HIS A 498 -19.57 18.56 -0.64
N GLY A 499 -18.67 19.19 -1.42
CA GLY A 499 -17.23 19.11 -1.21
C GLY A 499 -16.72 17.67 -1.16
N VAL A 500 -17.22 16.82 -2.06
CA VAL A 500 -16.94 15.38 -2.08
C VAL A 500 -15.48 15.14 -2.43
N GLN A 501 -14.82 14.30 -1.64
CA GLN A 501 -13.40 13.97 -1.81
C GLN A 501 -13.21 12.58 -2.42
N GLU A 502 -14.20 11.71 -2.30
CA GLU A 502 -14.15 10.33 -2.76
C GLU A 502 -15.49 9.88 -3.36
N VAL A 503 -15.44 9.22 -4.52
CA VAL A 503 -16.61 8.68 -5.21
C VAL A 503 -16.39 7.20 -5.40
N ILE A 504 -17.32 6.40 -4.90
CA ILE A 504 -17.31 4.95 -5.01
C ILE A 504 -18.39 4.55 -6.02
N PHE A 505 -18.00 3.96 -7.16
CA PHE A 505 -18.96 3.43 -8.13
C PHE A 505 -19.19 1.94 -7.90
N SER A 506 -20.46 1.53 -7.84
CA SER A 506 -20.88 0.15 -7.99
C SER A 506 -20.95 -0.19 -9.49
N THR A 507 -20.17 -1.17 -9.95
CA THR A 507 -20.06 -1.49 -11.38
C THR A 507 -21.22 -2.33 -11.95
N HIS A 508 -22.24 -2.65 -11.14
CA HIS A 508 -23.36 -3.49 -11.56
C HIS A 508 -24.25 -2.80 -12.61
N ASP A 509 -24.59 -1.53 -12.38
CA ASP A 509 -25.57 -0.79 -13.19
C ASP A 509 -24.98 0.38 -13.99
N LEU A 510 -23.68 0.62 -13.85
CA LEU A 510 -22.96 1.65 -14.59
C LEU A 510 -22.06 1.03 -15.64
N SER A 511 -22.12 1.55 -16.86
CA SER A 511 -21.11 1.24 -17.87
C SER A 511 -19.77 1.90 -17.51
N TYR A 512 -18.66 1.28 -17.90
CA TYR A 512 -17.34 1.88 -17.77
C TYR A 512 -17.26 3.19 -18.57
N ASP A 513 -17.97 3.31 -19.69
CA ASP A 513 -18.14 4.57 -20.43
C ASP A 513 -18.75 5.69 -19.59
N GLN A 514 -19.83 5.41 -18.84
CA GLN A 514 -20.45 6.35 -17.93
C GLN A 514 -19.49 6.79 -16.82
N ILE A 515 -18.82 5.83 -16.17
CA ILE A 515 -17.84 6.06 -15.10
C ILE A 515 -16.70 6.95 -15.61
N LEU A 516 -16.09 6.56 -16.74
CA LEU A 516 -14.98 7.27 -17.35
C LEU A 516 -15.38 8.66 -17.87
N GLY A 517 -16.63 8.81 -18.32
CA GLY A 517 -17.23 10.09 -18.69
C GLY A 517 -17.37 11.04 -17.48
N VAL A 518 -17.76 10.54 -16.31
CA VAL A 518 -17.76 11.33 -15.07
C VAL A 518 -16.35 11.72 -14.66
N MET A 519 -15.40 10.78 -14.63
CA MET A 519 -14.00 11.05 -14.27
C MET A 519 -13.37 12.11 -15.19
N SER A 520 -13.67 12.05 -16.49
CA SER A 520 -13.22 13.05 -17.47
C SER A 520 -13.80 14.44 -17.19
N ARG A 521 -15.12 14.55 -16.94
CA ARG A 521 -15.81 15.83 -16.66
C ARG A 521 -15.42 16.46 -15.32
N THR A 522 -15.04 15.64 -14.35
CA THR A 522 -14.67 16.05 -12.98
C THR A 522 -13.15 16.23 -12.78
N ARG A 523 -12.32 16.00 -13.80
CA ARG A 523 -10.84 16.03 -13.73
C ARG A 523 -10.22 17.28 -13.07
N LYS A 524 -10.89 18.45 -13.13
CA LYS A 524 -10.41 19.68 -12.48
C LYS A 524 -10.70 19.73 -10.97
N GLN A 525 -11.55 18.85 -10.47
CA GLN A 525 -11.94 18.71 -9.08
C GLN A 525 -11.03 17.64 -8.46
N ARG A 526 -10.45 17.91 -7.28
CA ARG A 526 -9.51 16.99 -6.60
C ARG A 526 -10.27 15.83 -5.93
N VAL A 527 -10.84 14.93 -6.73
CA VAL A 527 -11.71 13.85 -6.27
C VAL A 527 -11.06 12.51 -6.60
N ASN A 528 -11.05 11.59 -5.64
CA ASN A 528 -10.60 10.22 -5.86
C ASN A 528 -11.76 9.33 -6.30
N PHE A 529 -11.53 8.50 -7.30
CA PHE A 529 -12.51 7.55 -7.80
C PHE A 529 -12.09 6.13 -7.46
N ASN A 530 -13.04 5.40 -6.89
CA ASN A 530 -12.90 4.02 -6.47
C ASN A 530 -13.99 3.19 -7.12
N LEU A 531 -13.66 1.95 -7.43
CA LEU A 531 -14.58 1.01 -8.04
C LEU A 531 -14.79 -0.17 -7.09
N ILE A 532 -16.06 -0.52 -6.88
CA ILE A 532 -16.46 -1.76 -6.20
C ILE A 532 -17.18 -2.64 -7.22
N PRO A 533 -16.56 -3.78 -7.58
CA PRO A 533 -17.21 -4.77 -8.43
C PRO A 533 -18.38 -5.45 -7.72
N SER A 534 -19.44 -5.80 -8.47
CA SER A 534 -20.70 -6.33 -7.96
C SER A 534 -20.59 -7.62 -7.13
N ASN A 535 -19.51 -8.37 -7.33
CA ASN A 535 -19.22 -9.68 -6.75
C ASN A 535 -18.01 -9.66 -5.81
N LEU A 536 -17.33 -8.51 -5.68
CA LEU A 536 -16.10 -8.41 -4.91
C LEU A 536 -16.21 -7.44 -3.77
N ASP A 537 -15.76 -7.97 -2.65
CA ASP A 537 -15.56 -7.35 -1.37
C ASP A 537 -14.23 -6.57 -1.37
N VAL A 538 -14.01 -5.74 -2.41
CA VAL A 538 -12.71 -5.09 -2.69
C VAL A 538 -12.89 -3.75 -3.38
N ILE A 539 -12.30 -2.69 -2.82
CA ILE A 539 -12.11 -1.39 -3.48
C ILE A 539 -10.81 -1.42 -4.28
N ILE A 540 -10.90 -0.96 -5.53
CA ILE A 540 -9.74 -0.81 -6.41
C ILE A 540 -9.49 0.70 -6.64
N GLY A 541 -8.29 1.18 -6.28
CA GLY A 541 -7.89 2.60 -6.34
C GLY A 541 -6.37 2.86 -6.44
N LYS A 542 -5.95 4.14 -6.46
CA LYS A 542 -4.56 4.60 -6.71
C LYS A 542 -3.55 4.19 -5.62
N ALA A 543 -4.02 3.88 -4.43
CA ALA A 543 -3.22 3.46 -3.29
C ALA A 543 -3.89 2.24 -2.65
N SER A 544 -3.33 1.06 -2.93
CA SER A 544 -3.72 -0.24 -2.41
C SER A 544 -5.14 -0.73 -2.72
N ILE A 545 -5.23 -2.05 -2.84
CA ILE A 545 -6.48 -2.79 -2.87
C ILE A 545 -7.02 -2.76 -1.44
N ASP A 546 -7.94 -1.85 -1.14
CA ASP A 546 -8.62 -1.82 0.15
C ASP A 546 -9.73 -2.87 0.12
N ARG A 547 -9.43 -4.05 0.67
CA ARG A 547 -10.33 -5.19 0.69
C ARG A 547 -11.48 -4.92 1.65
N ILE A 548 -12.67 -4.68 1.11
CA ILE A 548 -13.93 -4.66 1.85
C ILE A 548 -14.39 -6.11 2.12
N SER A 549 -13.68 -6.86 2.97
CA SER A 549 -14.06 -8.18 3.53
C SER A 549 -13.61 -9.46 2.77
N HIS A 550 -12.48 -10.05 3.21
CA HIS A 550 -12.13 -11.48 3.17
C HIS A 550 -12.41 -12.27 1.85
N VAL A 551 -11.44 -12.51 0.96
CA VAL A 551 -10.23 -13.31 1.24
C VAL A 551 -8.98 -12.69 0.61
N PRO A 552 -8.17 -12.01 1.41
CA PRO A 552 -6.73 -11.98 1.23
C PRO A 552 -6.15 -13.31 1.67
N LEU A 553 -5.27 -13.88 0.83
CA LEU A 553 -4.00 -14.38 1.36
C LEU A 553 -3.33 -13.19 2.05
N LEU A 554 -3.80 -12.94 3.25
CA LEU A 554 -3.35 -11.89 4.14
C LEU A 554 -1.98 -12.40 4.56
N GLU A 555 -0.93 -11.64 4.29
CA GLU A 555 0.06 -11.50 5.34
C GLU A 555 -0.69 -10.92 6.54
N ILE A 556 -1.34 -11.77 7.35
CA ILE A 556 -1.84 -11.34 8.65
C ILE A 556 -0.57 -10.99 9.43
N ASP A 557 -0.22 -9.71 9.42
CA ASP A 557 0.87 -9.21 10.23
C ASP A 557 0.37 -9.18 11.69
N TYR A 558 0.47 -10.34 12.34
CA TYR A 558 0.12 -10.52 13.74
C TYR A 558 1.08 -9.69 14.59
N LYS A 559 0.69 -8.45 14.93
CA LYS A 559 1.54 -7.49 15.67
C LYS A 559 2.16 -8.13 16.91
N LEU A 560 1.36 -8.87 17.70
CA LEU A 560 1.84 -9.52 18.91
C LEU A 560 2.79 -10.70 18.65
N HIS A 561 2.90 -11.25 17.43
CA HIS A 561 3.89 -12.26 17.09
C HIS A 561 5.24 -11.66 16.71
N GLN A 562 5.27 -10.38 16.30
CA GLN A 562 6.52 -9.68 16.05
C GLN A 562 7.28 -9.43 17.36
N THR A 563 8.59 -9.64 17.32
CA THR A 563 9.50 -9.51 18.47
C THR A 563 9.36 -8.21 19.28
N PRO A 564 9.30 -7.00 18.69
CA PRO A 564 9.23 -5.77 19.48
C PRO A 564 7.96 -5.68 20.34
N TYR A 565 6.83 -6.16 19.84
CA TYR A 565 5.56 -6.14 20.57
C TYR A 565 5.51 -7.22 21.66
N ARG A 566 6.12 -8.39 21.46
CA ARG A 566 6.29 -9.39 22.53
C ARG A 566 7.13 -8.87 23.68
N VAL A 567 8.23 -8.18 23.36
CA VAL A 567 9.09 -7.55 24.36
C VAL A 567 8.32 -6.45 25.10
N LEU A 568 7.60 -5.59 24.38
CA LEU A 568 6.81 -4.52 24.96
C LEU A 568 5.71 -5.06 25.91
N LYS A 569 4.97 -6.08 25.46
CA LYS A 569 3.98 -6.80 26.27
C LYS A 569 4.60 -7.36 27.54
N ARG A 570 5.75 -8.02 27.40
CA ARG A 570 6.47 -8.63 28.51
C ARG A 570 6.94 -7.60 29.53
N MET A 571 7.49 -6.48 29.06
CA MET A 571 7.92 -5.37 29.92
C MET A 571 6.74 -4.76 30.68
N PHE A 572 5.60 -4.57 30.01
CA PHE A 572 4.38 -4.07 30.65
C PHE A 572 3.86 -5.03 31.72
N ASP A 573 3.70 -6.31 31.39
CA ASP A 573 3.22 -7.32 32.34
C ASP A 573 4.17 -7.45 33.54
N PHE A 574 5.49 -7.45 33.31
CA PHE A 574 6.49 -7.52 34.38
C PHE A 574 6.45 -6.29 35.29
N THR A 575 6.47 -5.09 34.69
CA THR A 575 6.49 -3.82 35.43
C THR A 575 5.23 -3.68 36.28
N LEU A 576 4.07 -3.94 35.70
CA LEU A 576 2.79 -3.84 36.39
C LEU A 576 2.68 -4.89 37.51
N ALA A 577 3.11 -6.15 37.26
CA ALA A 577 3.09 -7.19 38.29
C ALA A 577 4.03 -6.87 39.45
N PHE A 578 5.23 -6.36 39.15
CA PHE A 578 6.20 -5.97 40.16
C PHE A 578 5.67 -4.84 41.05
N VAL A 579 5.07 -3.80 40.45
CA VAL A 579 4.46 -2.69 41.19
C VAL A 579 3.31 -3.18 42.06
N ILE A 580 2.37 -3.94 41.51
CA ILE A 580 1.21 -4.43 42.27
C ILE A 580 1.66 -5.36 43.39
N LEU A 581 2.63 -6.26 43.15
CA LEU A 581 3.14 -7.18 44.16
C LEU A 581 3.86 -6.45 45.30
N THR A 582 4.64 -5.41 44.98
CA THR A 582 5.32 -4.58 45.98
C THR A 582 4.32 -3.83 46.84
N LEU A 583 3.30 -3.20 46.23
CA LEU A 583 2.25 -2.47 46.94
C LEU A 583 1.32 -3.38 47.76
N SER A 584 1.07 -4.60 47.27
CA SER A 584 0.20 -5.58 47.94
C SER A 584 0.93 -6.49 48.93
N LEU A 585 2.24 -6.33 49.11
CA LEU A 585 3.05 -7.17 50.01
C LEU A 585 2.53 -7.17 51.46
N PRO A 586 2.12 -6.04 52.08
CA PRO A 586 1.55 -6.04 53.43
C PRO A 586 0.25 -6.85 53.52
N LEU A 587 -0.61 -6.74 52.52
CA LEU A 587 -1.88 -7.47 52.43
C LEU A 587 -1.65 -8.98 52.21
N PHE A 588 -0.65 -9.33 51.40
CA PHE A 588 -0.24 -10.71 51.15
C PHE A 588 0.28 -11.36 52.45
N LEU A 589 1.15 -10.65 53.20
CA LEU A 589 1.66 -11.12 54.49
C LEU A 589 0.55 -11.23 55.53
N TYR A 590 -0.37 -10.25 55.59
CA TYR A 590 -1.54 -10.29 56.46
C TYR A 590 -2.39 -11.55 56.23
N LYS A 591 -2.76 -11.84 54.98
CA LYS A 591 -3.55 -13.04 54.65
C LYS A 591 -2.82 -14.35 54.96
N LYS A 592 -1.53 -14.41 54.65
CA LYS A 592 -0.72 -15.63 54.82
C LYS A 592 -0.42 -15.93 56.29
N PHE A 593 -0.08 -14.92 57.09
CA PHE A 593 0.41 -15.10 58.45
C PHE A 593 -0.62 -14.76 59.54
N LEU A 594 -1.46 -13.74 59.36
CA LEU A 594 -2.49 -13.39 60.37
C LEU A 594 -3.81 -14.16 60.16
N THR A 595 -4.24 -14.37 58.92
CA THR A 595 -5.53 -15.05 58.64
C THR A 595 -5.39 -16.57 58.41
N SER A 596 -4.15 -17.10 58.39
CA SER A 596 -3.84 -18.52 58.14
C SER A 596 -4.51 -19.12 56.90
N GLN A 597 -4.76 -18.31 55.85
CA GLN A 597 -5.39 -18.80 54.63
C GLN A 597 -4.45 -19.76 53.88
N LYS A 598 -4.92 -20.98 53.62
CA LYS A 598 -4.17 -21.98 52.84
C LYS A 598 -4.05 -21.53 51.39
N ILE A 599 -2.88 -21.75 50.78
CA ILE A 599 -2.65 -21.53 49.35
C ILE A 599 -3.02 -22.80 48.59
N GLN A 600 -3.94 -22.68 47.65
CA GLN A 600 -4.36 -23.75 46.76
C GLN A 600 -3.58 -23.71 45.44
N LYS A 601 -3.31 -24.89 44.88
CA LYS A 601 -2.68 -25.09 43.59
C LYS A 601 -3.77 -25.29 42.53
N LYS A 602 -3.65 -24.62 41.40
CA LYS A 602 -4.59 -24.69 40.28
C LYS A 602 -3.81 -24.91 38.98
N PHE A 603 -4.22 -25.87 38.16
CA PHE A 603 -3.59 -26.11 36.85
C PHE A 603 -4.43 -25.51 35.74
N VAL A 604 -3.80 -24.72 34.88
CA VAL A 604 -4.46 -24.07 33.74
C VAL A 604 -3.71 -24.34 32.44
N TYR A 605 -4.43 -24.27 31.32
CA TYR A 605 -3.83 -24.39 30.00
C TYR A 605 -3.08 -23.11 29.59
N GLY A 606 -1.79 -23.25 29.31
CA GLY A 606 -0.89 -22.20 28.86
C GLY A 606 -0.84 -22.02 27.34
N GLU A 607 0.22 -21.34 26.88
CA GLU A 607 0.62 -21.28 25.47
C GLU A 607 0.94 -22.70 24.95
N LYS A 608 0.55 -23.04 23.71
CA LYS A 608 0.71 -24.39 23.14
C LYS A 608 0.17 -25.55 24.00
N ASN A 609 -0.91 -25.32 24.76
CA ASN A 609 -1.55 -26.31 25.64
C ASN A 609 -0.65 -26.89 26.75
N GLN A 610 0.46 -26.23 27.11
CA GLN A 610 1.28 -26.65 28.24
C GLN A 610 0.54 -26.45 29.58
N ARG A 611 0.77 -27.32 30.56
CA ARG A 611 0.18 -27.19 31.90
C ARG A 611 0.94 -26.13 32.71
N VAL A 612 0.25 -25.07 33.11
CA VAL A 612 0.79 -23.98 33.94
C VAL A 612 0.23 -24.08 35.35
N LEU A 613 1.11 -23.98 36.35
CA LEU A 613 0.74 -24.01 37.77
C LEU A 613 0.49 -22.60 38.30
N LEU A 614 -0.73 -22.38 38.79
CA LEU A 614 -1.16 -21.15 39.46
C LEU A 614 -1.39 -21.37 40.97
N TYR A 615 -1.17 -20.32 41.73
CA TYR A 615 -1.38 -20.28 43.18
C TYR A 615 -2.47 -19.27 43.53
N GLN A 616 -3.44 -19.65 44.35
CA GLN A 616 -4.47 -18.74 44.86
C GLN A 616 -4.70 -18.95 46.36
N PHE A 617 -5.15 -17.93 47.07
CA PHE A 617 -5.60 -18.10 48.46
C PHE A 617 -6.98 -18.81 48.48
N ALA A 618 -7.19 -19.71 49.43
CA ALA A 618 -8.48 -20.37 49.63
C ALA A 618 -9.58 -19.35 49.99
N GLY A 619 -10.69 -19.35 49.25
CA GLY A 619 -11.82 -18.43 49.43
C GLY A 619 -12.63 -18.23 48.13
N SER A 620 -13.59 -17.30 48.14
CA SER A 620 -14.40 -17.00 46.95
C SER A 620 -13.54 -16.51 45.78
N GLU A 621 -13.78 -17.05 44.57
CA GLU A 621 -13.12 -16.64 43.33
C GLU A 621 -13.43 -15.20 42.90
N SER A 622 -14.51 -14.60 43.44
CA SER A 622 -14.90 -13.21 43.18
C SER A 622 -13.98 -12.20 43.85
N GLN A 623 -13.26 -12.59 44.91
CA GLN A 623 -12.41 -11.66 45.65
C GLN A 623 -11.05 -11.49 44.95
N THR A 624 -10.81 -10.31 44.38
CA THR A 624 -9.57 -9.97 43.66
C THR A 624 -8.31 -10.18 44.51
N SER A 625 -8.42 -10.00 45.82
CA SER A 625 -7.33 -10.21 46.78
C SER A 625 -6.94 -11.68 46.97
N ASN A 626 -7.73 -12.65 46.50
CA ASN A 626 -7.37 -14.08 46.53
C ASN A 626 -6.50 -14.48 45.33
N LYS A 627 -6.50 -13.67 44.26
CA LYS A 627 -5.73 -13.86 43.02
C LYS A 627 -4.34 -13.21 43.06
N LEU A 628 -3.97 -12.53 44.16
CA LEU A 628 -2.64 -11.93 44.35
C LEU A 628 -1.48 -12.88 44.04
N PRO A 629 -1.51 -14.18 44.40
CA PRO A 629 -0.39 -15.07 44.09
C PRO A 629 -0.26 -15.41 42.59
N TYR A 630 -1.26 -15.09 41.73
CA TYR A 630 -1.13 -15.19 40.27
C TYR A 630 -0.09 -14.22 39.70
N LEU A 631 0.20 -13.11 40.40
CA LEU A 631 1.23 -12.15 39.99
C LEU A 631 2.62 -12.80 39.86
N TRP A 632 2.89 -13.86 40.63
CA TRP A 632 4.13 -14.63 40.49
C TRP A 632 4.22 -15.38 39.16
N ALA A 633 3.10 -15.92 38.66
CA ALA A 633 3.06 -16.57 37.34
C ALA A 633 3.21 -15.54 36.22
N ILE A 634 2.71 -14.31 36.43
CA ILE A 634 2.96 -13.20 35.51
C ILE A 634 4.43 -12.80 35.51
N LEU A 635 5.09 -12.71 36.67
CA LEU A 635 6.53 -12.42 36.74
C LEU A 635 7.39 -13.51 36.07
N LYS A 636 6.99 -14.79 36.14
CA LYS A 636 7.67 -15.87 35.41
C LYS A 636 7.42 -15.84 33.89
N GLY A 637 6.28 -15.29 33.48
CA GLY A 637 5.88 -15.16 32.08
C GLY A 637 5.03 -16.30 31.57
N ASP A 638 4.49 -17.12 32.48
CA ASP A 638 3.60 -18.24 32.18
C ASP A 638 2.17 -17.74 31.89
N VAL A 639 1.80 -16.58 32.44
CA VAL A 639 0.50 -15.92 32.32
C VAL A 639 0.71 -14.41 32.10
N SER A 640 -0.26 -13.74 31.48
CA SER A 640 -0.27 -12.28 31.28
C SER A 640 -1.40 -11.61 32.06
N PHE A 641 -1.38 -10.28 32.19
CA PHE A 641 -2.55 -9.56 32.73
C PHE A 641 -3.75 -9.63 31.78
N VAL A 642 -3.48 -9.44 30.50
CA VAL A 642 -4.45 -9.49 29.40
C VAL A 642 -4.04 -10.60 28.44
N GLY A 643 -4.97 -11.50 28.12
CA GLY A 643 -4.72 -12.68 27.30
C GLY A 643 -6.00 -13.50 27.07
N LYS A 644 -5.85 -14.76 26.66
CA LYS A 644 -7.00 -15.67 26.50
C LYS A 644 -7.61 -16.07 27.85
N GLU A 645 -8.81 -16.62 27.83
CA GLU A 645 -9.47 -17.11 29.04
C GLU A 645 -8.64 -18.18 29.77
N LEU A 646 -8.59 -18.09 31.11
CA LEU A 646 -8.02 -19.10 31.98
C LEU A 646 -8.96 -20.30 32.04
N ILE A 647 -8.58 -21.39 31.38
CA ILE A 647 -9.32 -22.65 31.38
C ILE A 647 -8.59 -23.63 32.30
N GLU A 648 -9.32 -24.19 33.26
CA GLU A 648 -8.83 -25.20 34.18
C GLU A 648 -8.65 -26.55 33.48
N VAL A 649 -7.61 -27.27 33.87
CA VAL A 649 -7.39 -28.64 33.41
C VAL A 649 -8.31 -29.55 34.23
N SER A 650 -9.37 -30.07 33.61
CA SER A 650 -10.19 -31.18 34.15
C SER A 650 -9.87 -32.48 33.42
N ASP A 651 -10.05 -33.62 34.10
CA ASP A 651 -9.70 -34.94 33.58
C ASP A 651 -10.53 -35.38 32.35
N ASP A 652 -11.65 -34.70 32.07
CA ASP A 652 -12.58 -35.01 30.96
C ASP A 652 -12.44 -34.10 29.72
N PHE A 653 -11.53 -33.11 29.73
CA PHE A 653 -11.42 -32.11 28.64
C PHE A 653 -10.09 -32.19 27.90
N SER A 654 -10.10 -32.79 26.70
CA SER A 654 -9.01 -32.68 25.73
C SER A 654 -9.31 -31.54 24.74
N PRO A 655 -8.47 -30.49 24.63
CA PRO A 655 -8.67 -29.45 23.63
C PRO A 655 -8.41 -30.02 22.23
N THR A 656 -9.48 -30.37 21.52
CA THR A 656 -9.46 -30.96 20.16
C THR A 656 -9.23 -29.93 19.04
N GLU A 657 -9.08 -28.64 19.35
CA GLU A 657 -8.88 -27.59 18.35
C GLU A 657 -7.55 -26.84 18.53
N GLU A 658 -6.81 -26.68 17.43
CA GLU A 658 -5.67 -25.76 17.31
C GLU A 658 -6.14 -24.32 17.51
N LYS A 659 -6.10 -23.84 18.76
CA LYS A 659 -6.40 -22.45 19.11
C LYS A 659 -5.19 -21.55 18.89
N PRO A 660 -5.41 -20.26 18.56
CA PRO A 660 -4.33 -19.30 18.31
C PRO A 660 -3.34 -19.18 19.49
N ASP A 661 -2.06 -19.02 19.17
CA ASP A 661 -0.92 -19.01 20.11
C ASP A 661 -0.91 -17.73 20.97
N LEU A 662 -1.82 -17.67 21.94
CA LEU A 662 -1.96 -16.56 22.89
C LEU A 662 -1.82 -17.07 24.34
N LYS A 663 -1.03 -16.37 25.15
CA LYS A 663 -0.90 -16.65 26.58
C LYS A 663 -2.22 -16.43 27.32
N PRO A 664 -2.55 -17.26 28.32
CA PRO A 664 -3.69 -17.00 29.19
C PRO A 664 -3.50 -15.69 29.95
N GLY A 665 -4.60 -14.98 30.15
CA GLY A 665 -4.66 -13.70 30.84
C GLY A 665 -5.53 -13.76 32.10
N LEU A 666 -5.21 -12.96 33.11
CA LEU A 666 -6.12 -12.73 34.24
C LEU A 666 -7.48 -12.18 33.77
N THR A 667 -7.45 -11.38 32.71
CA THR A 667 -8.61 -10.89 31.98
C THR A 667 -8.32 -10.90 30.47
N GLY A 668 -9.31 -10.55 29.67
CA GLY A 668 -9.23 -10.55 28.21
C GLY A 668 -10.50 -10.01 27.57
N LEU A 669 -10.46 -9.84 26.25
CA LEU A 669 -11.61 -9.33 25.47
C LEU A 669 -12.86 -10.20 25.63
N GLN A 670 -12.68 -11.51 25.76
CA GLN A 670 -13.76 -12.45 25.99
C GLN A 670 -14.43 -12.24 27.35
N GLN A 671 -13.64 -12.06 28.41
CA GLN A 671 -14.15 -11.89 29.77
C GLN A 671 -14.91 -10.57 29.94
N ILE A 672 -14.43 -9.48 29.34
CA ILE A 672 -15.09 -8.17 29.46
C ILE A 672 -16.38 -8.05 28.63
N ASN A 673 -16.60 -8.94 27.66
CA ASN A 673 -17.78 -8.88 26.79
C ASN A 673 -18.84 -9.95 27.11
N ARG A 674 -18.65 -10.78 28.15
CA ARG A 674 -19.54 -11.91 28.52
C ARG A 674 -21.04 -11.59 28.67
N HIS A 675 -21.40 -10.33 28.86
CA HIS A 675 -22.79 -9.90 29.03
C HIS A 675 -23.56 -9.68 27.71
N LYS A 676 -22.87 -9.75 26.57
CA LYS A 676 -23.51 -9.78 25.23
C LYS A 676 -23.82 -11.23 24.86
N HIS A 677 -24.87 -11.48 24.08
CA HIS A 677 -25.11 -12.79 23.47
C HIS A 677 -23.94 -13.09 22.50
N ILE A 678 -22.89 -13.74 23.01
CA ILE A 678 -21.68 -14.10 22.27
C ILE A 678 -21.87 -15.50 21.66
N THR A 679 -21.74 -15.62 20.35
CA THR A 679 -21.73 -16.92 19.66
C THR A 679 -20.40 -17.66 19.86
N GLU A 680 -20.35 -18.98 19.69
CA GLU A 680 -19.07 -19.72 19.75
C GLU A 680 -18.06 -19.24 18.71
N GLU A 681 -18.53 -18.71 17.57
CA GLU A 681 -17.70 -18.09 16.54
C GLU A 681 -17.07 -16.76 17.01
N ASP A 682 -17.77 -15.98 17.84
CA ASP A 682 -17.22 -14.75 18.41
C ASP A 682 -16.11 -15.05 19.44
N LYS A 683 -16.22 -16.15 20.20
CA LYS A 683 -15.20 -16.58 21.17
C LYS A 683 -13.86 -16.92 20.51
N SER A 684 -13.87 -17.50 19.32
CA SER A 684 -12.64 -17.81 18.56
C SER A 684 -12.01 -16.57 17.90
N ARG A 685 -12.82 -15.53 17.62
CA ARG A 685 -12.37 -14.27 17.00
C ARG A 685 -11.66 -13.31 17.96
N TYR A 686 -12.05 -13.27 19.24
CA TYR A 686 -11.46 -12.33 20.21
C TYR A 686 -9.93 -12.47 20.40
N PRO A 687 -9.36 -13.68 20.56
CA PRO A 687 -7.90 -13.86 20.62
C PRO A 687 -7.20 -13.37 19.35
N LEU A 688 -7.76 -13.68 18.16
CA LEU A 688 -7.19 -13.27 16.88
C LEU A 688 -7.20 -11.75 16.71
N TYR A 689 -8.30 -11.09 17.10
CA TYR A 689 -8.42 -9.64 17.10
C TYR A 689 -7.37 -8.99 18.02
N TYR A 690 -7.19 -9.54 19.23
CA TYR A 690 -6.19 -9.04 20.18
C TYR A 690 -4.76 -9.15 19.64
N ILE A 691 -4.39 -10.31 19.07
CA ILE A 691 -3.06 -10.53 18.48
C ILE A 691 -2.80 -9.55 17.32
N LYS A 692 -3.80 -9.33 16.47
CA LYS A 692 -3.72 -8.44 15.29
C LYS A 692 -3.58 -6.97 15.70
N ASN A 693 -4.35 -6.52 16.68
CA ASN A 693 -4.46 -5.11 17.04
C ASN A 693 -3.69 -4.72 18.31
N TYR A 694 -2.77 -5.57 18.75
CA TYR A 694 -2.06 -5.38 20.01
C TYR A 694 -1.42 -3.98 20.14
N SER A 695 -1.71 -3.32 21.26
CA SER A 695 -1.07 -2.10 21.74
C SER A 695 -1.13 -2.04 23.27
N LEU A 696 -0.24 -1.28 23.90
CA LEU A 696 -0.30 -1.03 25.34
C LEU A 696 -1.60 -0.33 25.77
N PHE A 697 -2.14 0.53 24.91
CA PHE A 697 -3.40 1.21 25.19
C PHE A 697 -4.57 0.22 25.27
N LEU A 698 -4.62 -0.75 24.35
CA LEU A 698 -5.61 -1.82 24.37
C LEU A 698 -5.53 -2.66 25.66
N ASP A 699 -4.32 -2.98 26.13
CA ASP A 699 -4.13 -3.68 27.41
C ASP A 699 -4.66 -2.86 28.60
N MET A 700 -4.34 -1.57 28.65
CA MET A 700 -4.83 -0.67 29.70
C MET A 700 -6.36 -0.55 29.65
N GLU A 701 -6.95 -0.43 28.47
CA GLU A 701 -8.40 -0.35 28.28
C GLU A 701 -9.10 -1.63 28.78
N ILE A 702 -8.59 -2.81 28.41
CA ILE A 702 -9.16 -4.08 28.85
C ILE A 702 -9.05 -4.23 30.38
N LEU A 703 -7.91 -3.87 30.96
CA LEU A 703 -7.71 -3.90 32.41
C LEU A 703 -8.63 -2.93 33.14
N PHE A 704 -8.79 -1.72 32.60
CA PHE A 704 -9.69 -0.71 33.15
C PHE A 704 -11.14 -1.21 33.13
N LYS A 705 -11.63 -1.68 31.97
CA LYS A 705 -13.00 -2.23 31.84
C LYS A 705 -13.22 -3.43 32.78
N ALA A 706 -12.25 -4.33 32.89
CA ALA A 706 -12.34 -5.48 33.79
C ALA A 706 -12.39 -5.08 35.27
N PHE A 707 -11.68 -4.01 35.65
CA PHE A 707 -11.72 -3.49 37.02
C PHE A 707 -13.09 -2.91 37.38
N PHE A 708 -13.71 -2.13 36.48
CA PHE A 708 -15.03 -1.52 36.73
C PHE A 708 -16.19 -2.53 36.63
N GLN A 709 -16.14 -3.51 35.73
CA GLN A 709 -17.18 -4.54 35.63
C GLN A 709 -17.26 -5.44 36.87
N ASN A 710 -16.15 -5.69 37.57
CA ASN A 710 -16.17 -6.46 38.81
C ASN A 710 -16.81 -5.69 39.98
N ARG A 711 -16.94 -4.36 39.90
CA ARG A 711 -17.60 -3.54 40.93
C ARG A 711 -19.12 -3.60 40.84
N ASN A 712 -19.68 -3.64 39.62
CA ASN A 712 -21.14 -3.72 39.38
C ASN A 712 -21.75 -5.12 39.62
N ARG A 713 -20.98 -6.10 40.10
CA ARG A 713 -21.48 -7.43 40.51
C ARG A 713 -21.79 -7.53 42.01
N HIS A 714 -21.59 -6.43 42.75
CA HIS A 714 -21.73 -6.37 44.19
C HIS A 714 -22.89 -5.49 44.67
N ASP A 715 -23.73 -5.00 43.76
CA ASP A 715 -25.02 -4.35 44.06
C ASP A 715 -26.19 -5.26 43.70
#